data_AF-A0A7C5S5A3-F1
#
_entry.id   AF-A0A7C5S5A3-F1
#
_cell.length_a   1.000
_cell.length_b   1.000
_cell.length_c   1.000
_cell.angle_alpha   90.00
_cell.angle_beta   90.00
_cell.angle_gamma   90.00
#
_symmetry.space_group_name_H-M   'P 1'
#
loop_
_entity.id
_entity.type
_entity.pdbx_description
1 polymer ?
#
loop_
_entity_poly.entity_id
_entity_poly.type
_entity_poly.pdbx_seq_one_letter_code
_entity_poly.pdbx_strand_id
1 'polypeptide(L)'
;MKKHNHTFRLLLALVFSLKAGLLFSQSNQYLHFDGIDDHVILQNGSQYFSGSKQLTMTGWFYCDELSYGQGYFGFRIGSGNGEFYIIQLNNGVLECRLKTTTGLWEYVSPANTAIPQVWQHIAWVFDENIIRLYVNGALIGSSPASGVFQGVNVPFAIGRSILSNLNFYFKGRIDEVSVWNTALTQAEIQDIIDNELSGNENNLELYYKFNQGEPGGDNTIITHLISEIGSGERDGELLNFALTGETSNFNGTLQQGFQAISFPQIPNKLTTDGPFEITATATSGLEVIFEVLSGPANVVGNLITLTGQPGTVSIQATQPGDDQYLPAEPVENHFQVIDPNTHVPDIAIRHPLPGDVYVSTLSAIRLTAIATIQYPELFDVQGVQFVAGGQTIYASDALGNGYYSAWWTPPSYGNHSITIVAENNFGVSASETININVIEPSNDIEVIAAEGVWLHTAVASVVVESELPSFLGSFDQITAHLEVTCPPGGCGEWDRLASIDVKGHDGQWFEIIRYITPYGVPCNHSIDLTDYVSLLHGKVFFRFNCVTFDNGFQYKLSFNYRVGTPSFLYSTVHEVWKANYPFGDYANLQPVEEWNFTFPSNATAATLKLVSTGHGWGTNNTGNAAEFYNATHHIWVNGAQTFTQHNWNVCNPNPDGCQPQSGTWYHNRAGWCPGSIAPWFTYDMTPFISTESVNLQYVFFEQYVDLCHPNHPDCVSGVTCPDCDDGYNPNLEVACNLVVFSNAFPVGTQSPKQASQLRIKPNPSTGIFELSVSEQDQWKACRVRLLSMT
;
A
#
# COMPACT_ATOMS: atom_id res chain seq x y z
N MET A 1 -21.61 -48.73 83.46
CA MET A 1 -23.01 -48.35 83.09
C MET A 1 -22.95 -47.62 81.76
N LYS A 2 -23.18 -48.31 80.64
CA LYS A 2 -24.43 -48.32 79.84
C LYS A 2 -24.89 -46.94 79.32
N LYS A 3 -24.88 -46.85 77.98
CA LYS A 3 -25.85 -46.22 77.03
C LYS A 3 -25.47 -44.93 76.27
N HIS A 4 -25.27 -45.17 74.96
CA HIS A 4 -25.66 -44.45 73.74
C HIS A 4 -26.41 -43.10 73.82
N ASN A 5 -26.06 -42.15 72.93
CA ASN A 5 -26.89 -41.83 71.75
C ASN A 5 -26.19 -40.96 70.69
N HIS A 6 -26.56 -41.21 69.44
CA HIS A 6 -26.10 -40.64 68.16
C HIS A 6 -26.37 -39.14 67.97
N THR A 7 -25.55 -38.44 67.16
CA THR A 7 -25.97 -37.83 65.86
C THR A 7 -24.85 -37.04 65.15
N PHE A 8 -24.77 -37.27 63.83
CA PHE A 8 -24.28 -36.42 62.73
C PHE A 8 -22.85 -35.85 62.72
N ARG A 9 -22.01 -36.48 61.88
CA ARG A 9 -20.88 -35.83 61.19
C ARG A 9 -21.40 -35.25 59.86
N LEU A 10 -21.15 -33.96 59.60
CA LEU A 10 -21.11 -33.44 58.23
C LEU A 10 -19.69 -32.90 58.02
N LEU A 11 -18.88 -33.64 57.25
CA LEU A 11 -17.62 -33.17 56.71
C LEU A 11 -17.96 -32.51 55.37
N LEU A 12 -17.76 -31.20 55.25
CA LEU A 12 -17.87 -30.49 53.98
C LEU A 12 -16.61 -30.84 53.16
N ALA A 13 -16.74 -31.74 52.20
CA ALA A 13 -15.72 -31.96 51.18
C ALA A 13 -15.92 -30.91 50.08
N LEU A 14 -14.97 -29.97 49.95
CA LEU A 14 -14.89 -29.06 48.81
C LEU A 14 -14.45 -29.89 47.60
N VAL A 15 -15.38 -30.21 46.71
CA VAL A 15 -15.09 -30.76 45.39
C VAL A 15 -14.77 -29.57 44.48
N PHE A 16 -13.48 -29.32 44.24
CA PHE A 16 -13.07 -28.52 43.09
C PHE A 16 -13.28 -29.37 41.84
N SER A 17 -14.36 -29.13 41.12
CA SER A 17 -14.53 -29.63 39.75
C SER A 17 -13.60 -28.84 38.85
N LEU A 18 -12.42 -29.39 38.52
CA LEU A 18 -11.71 -29.00 37.31
C LEU A 18 -12.63 -29.33 36.13
N LYS A 19 -13.16 -28.31 35.46
CA LYS A 19 -13.65 -28.48 34.09
C LYS A 19 -12.41 -28.57 33.21
N ALA A 20 -12.01 -29.78 32.84
CA ALA A 20 -11.13 -29.98 31.70
C ALA A 20 -11.90 -29.49 30.46
N GLY A 21 -11.41 -28.44 29.81
CA GLY A 21 -11.84 -28.09 28.47
C GLY A 21 -11.41 -29.22 27.56
N LEU A 22 -12.37 -29.85 26.87
CA LEU A 22 -12.08 -30.74 25.75
C LEU A 22 -11.64 -29.84 24.61
N LEU A 23 -10.34 -29.76 24.38
CA LEU A 23 -9.78 -29.16 23.19
C LEU A 23 -9.71 -30.29 22.14
N PHE A 24 -10.56 -30.15 21.12
CA PHE A 24 -10.58 -31.02 19.96
C PHE A 24 -9.53 -30.55 18.95
N SER A 25 -9.14 -31.50 18.13
CA SER A 25 -8.15 -31.37 17.09
C SER A 25 -8.79 -31.18 15.73
N GLN A 26 -8.07 -30.61 14.76
CA GLN A 26 -8.47 -30.45 13.35
C GLN A 26 -8.92 -31.75 12.66
N SER A 27 -10.14 -32.18 12.93
CA SER A 27 -10.75 -33.18 12.09
C SER A 27 -10.80 -32.63 10.65
N ASN A 28 -10.73 -33.49 9.63
CA ASN A 28 -10.98 -33.07 8.24
C ASN A 28 -12.49 -32.81 8.04
N GLN A 29 -13.08 -32.12 8.99
CA GLN A 29 -14.48 -31.78 9.07
C GLN A 29 -14.66 -30.34 8.65
N TYR A 30 -15.85 -30.09 8.15
CA TYR A 30 -16.23 -28.80 7.62
C TYR A 30 -17.74 -28.72 7.73
N LEU A 31 -18.26 -27.50 7.62
CA LEU A 31 -19.69 -27.29 7.42
C LEU A 31 -19.95 -27.09 5.92
N HIS A 32 -20.87 -27.89 5.39
CA HIS A 32 -21.32 -27.76 4.02
C HIS A 32 -22.47 -26.76 3.93
N PHE A 33 -22.35 -25.77 3.06
CA PHE A 33 -23.35 -24.76 2.73
C PHE A 33 -23.97 -25.10 1.37
N ASP A 34 -25.29 -25.22 1.29
CA ASP A 34 -25.98 -25.73 0.10
C ASP A 34 -26.18 -24.71 -1.04
N GLY A 35 -25.88 -23.44 -0.80
CA GLY A 35 -26.05 -22.35 -1.77
C GLY A 35 -27.47 -21.81 -1.89
N ILE A 36 -28.40 -22.22 -1.02
CA ILE A 36 -29.81 -21.80 -1.06
C ILE A 36 -30.07 -20.76 0.03
N ASP A 37 -29.89 -21.13 1.29
CA ASP A 37 -30.17 -20.25 2.44
C ASP A 37 -29.32 -20.50 3.70
N ASP A 38 -28.41 -21.48 3.64
CA ASP A 38 -27.43 -21.80 4.67
C ASP A 38 -26.46 -20.64 4.95
N HIS A 39 -26.38 -20.21 6.21
CA HIS A 39 -25.34 -19.27 6.66
C HIS A 39 -25.18 -19.23 8.17
N VAL A 40 -24.02 -18.75 8.62
CA VAL A 40 -23.73 -18.51 10.03
C VAL A 40 -23.74 -17.02 10.30
N ILE A 41 -24.34 -16.58 11.41
CA ILE A 41 -24.38 -15.16 11.78
C ILE A 41 -24.01 -14.94 13.24
N LEU A 42 -23.03 -14.08 13.49
CA LEU A 42 -22.77 -13.51 14.81
C LEU A 42 -23.32 -12.08 14.84
N GLN A 43 -24.40 -11.90 15.58
CA GLN A 43 -25.02 -10.58 15.74
C GLN A 43 -24.06 -9.63 16.46
N ASN A 44 -23.98 -8.39 15.97
CA ASN A 44 -23.08 -7.35 16.51
C ASN A 44 -21.60 -7.77 16.57
N GLY A 45 -21.13 -8.66 15.70
CA GLY A 45 -19.74 -9.11 15.69
C GLY A 45 -18.71 -7.99 15.54
N SER A 46 -19.06 -6.87 14.89
CA SER A 46 -18.14 -5.75 14.69
C SER A 46 -17.71 -5.04 15.97
N GLN A 47 -18.42 -5.26 17.09
CA GLN A 47 -18.10 -4.64 18.38
C GLN A 47 -16.68 -4.96 18.87
N TYR A 48 -16.13 -6.10 18.45
CA TYR A 48 -14.78 -6.54 18.82
C TYR A 48 -13.68 -5.84 18.01
N PHE A 49 -14.04 -5.13 16.93
CA PHE A 49 -13.10 -4.53 15.98
C PHE A 49 -13.28 -3.02 15.80
N SER A 50 -14.32 -2.42 16.42
CA SER A 50 -14.61 -0.99 16.27
C SER A 50 -13.47 -0.13 16.82
N GLY A 51 -13.00 0.81 16.02
CA GLY A 51 -11.83 1.63 16.36
C GLY A 51 -10.51 1.10 15.83
N SER A 52 -10.51 -0.04 15.16
CA SER A 52 -9.29 -0.61 14.63
C SER A 52 -8.82 0.06 13.34
N LYS A 53 -7.50 0.17 13.21
CA LYS A 53 -6.82 0.57 11.99
C LYS A 53 -6.26 -0.63 11.22
N GLN A 54 -6.41 -1.83 11.78
CA GLN A 54 -5.84 -3.05 11.22
C GLN A 54 -6.77 -4.23 11.45
N LEU A 55 -7.03 -5.01 10.40
CA LEU A 55 -7.89 -6.19 10.49
C LEU A 55 -7.39 -7.28 9.55
N THR A 56 -7.54 -8.53 9.96
CA THR A 56 -7.43 -9.70 9.07
C THR A 56 -8.63 -10.60 9.23
N MET A 57 -9.24 -11.05 8.13
CA MET A 57 -10.21 -12.15 8.11
C MET A 57 -9.69 -13.28 7.23
N THR A 58 -9.79 -14.52 7.68
CA THR A 58 -9.22 -15.64 6.94
C THR A 58 -9.93 -16.97 7.22
N GLY A 59 -9.75 -17.95 6.33
CA GLY A 59 -10.30 -19.30 6.48
C GLY A 59 -10.15 -20.15 5.24
N TRP A 60 -10.50 -21.43 5.36
CA TRP A 60 -10.45 -22.40 4.27
C TRP A 60 -11.81 -22.49 3.56
N PHE A 61 -11.77 -22.46 2.23
CA PHE A 61 -12.96 -22.50 1.38
C PHE A 61 -12.79 -23.53 0.27
N TYR A 62 -13.80 -24.37 0.08
CA TYR A 62 -13.94 -25.25 -1.07
C TYR A 62 -15.23 -24.87 -1.78
N CYS A 63 -15.12 -24.23 -2.95
CA CYS A 63 -16.30 -23.85 -3.72
C CYS A 63 -16.76 -25.06 -4.54
N ASP A 64 -18.02 -25.49 -4.41
CA ASP A 64 -18.51 -26.60 -5.25
C ASP A 64 -18.68 -26.16 -6.71
N GLU A 65 -19.04 -24.89 -6.91
CA GLU A 65 -19.20 -24.26 -8.22
C GLU A 65 -18.90 -22.76 -8.17
N LEU A 66 -18.53 -22.20 -9.33
CA LEU A 66 -18.43 -20.76 -9.52
C LEU A 66 -19.77 -20.20 -9.98
N SER A 67 -20.31 -19.24 -9.24
CA SER A 67 -21.49 -18.47 -9.63
C SER A 67 -21.34 -17.02 -9.18
N TYR A 68 -22.04 -16.12 -9.87
CA TYR A 68 -22.13 -14.73 -9.45
C TYR A 68 -22.89 -14.61 -8.13
N GLY A 69 -22.31 -13.88 -7.18
CA GLY A 69 -22.98 -13.53 -5.94
C GLY A 69 -22.94 -14.66 -4.92
N GLN A 70 -21.75 -15.07 -4.51
CA GLN A 70 -21.58 -15.92 -3.32
C GLN A 70 -20.86 -15.12 -2.23
N GLY A 71 -21.37 -15.13 -0.99
CA GLY A 71 -20.73 -14.43 0.12
C GLY A 71 -19.84 -15.37 0.94
N TYR A 72 -18.57 -15.04 1.09
CA TYR A 72 -17.62 -15.89 1.85
C TYR A 72 -17.74 -15.61 3.34
N PHE A 73 -17.23 -14.46 3.77
CA PHE A 73 -17.41 -13.93 5.12
C PHE A 73 -17.37 -12.41 5.12
N GLY A 74 -17.82 -11.80 6.22
CA GLY A 74 -17.51 -10.41 6.51
C GLY A 74 -18.59 -9.64 7.25
N PHE A 75 -18.24 -8.37 7.49
CA PHE A 75 -19.11 -7.34 8.05
C PHE A 75 -19.71 -6.52 6.91
N ARG A 76 -21.03 -6.54 6.76
CA ARG A 76 -21.72 -5.75 5.74
C ARG A 76 -23.15 -5.43 6.16
N ILE A 77 -23.57 -4.19 5.95
CA ILE A 77 -24.97 -3.74 6.15
C ILE A 77 -25.42 -2.70 5.10
N GLY A 78 -24.53 -2.28 4.19
CA GLY A 78 -24.81 -1.30 3.13
C GLY A 78 -24.66 0.15 3.53
N SER A 79 -24.22 0.45 4.76
CA SER A 79 -24.10 1.82 5.27
C SER A 79 -23.07 1.91 6.41
N GLY A 80 -22.69 3.13 6.79
CA GLY A 80 -21.69 3.37 7.86
C GLY A 80 -20.24 3.17 7.43
N ASN A 81 -19.35 3.07 8.42
CA ASN A 81 -17.88 3.10 8.26
C ASN A 81 -17.20 1.82 8.78
N GLY A 82 -17.90 0.68 8.74
CA GLY A 82 -17.45 -0.59 9.31
C GLY A 82 -17.87 -1.77 8.47
N GLU A 83 -17.48 -1.75 7.19
CA GLU A 83 -17.65 -2.90 6.31
C GLU A 83 -16.29 -3.51 6.00
N PHE A 84 -16.19 -4.84 6.04
CA PHE A 84 -14.99 -5.58 5.68
C PHE A 84 -15.41 -6.97 5.25
N TYR A 85 -15.44 -7.24 3.95
CA TYR A 85 -16.07 -8.44 3.41
C TYR A 85 -15.46 -8.94 2.10
N ILE A 86 -15.72 -10.21 1.80
CA ILE A 86 -15.43 -10.84 0.50
C ILE A 86 -16.72 -11.41 -0.10
N ILE A 87 -16.94 -11.12 -1.39
CA ILE A 87 -17.91 -11.83 -2.22
C ILE A 87 -17.24 -12.35 -3.49
N GLN A 88 -17.76 -13.45 -4.03
CA GLN A 88 -17.39 -13.98 -5.33
C GLN A 88 -18.34 -13.45 -6.41
N LEU A 89 -17.76 -12.97 -7.50
CA LEU A 89 -18.44 -12.61 -8.74
C LEU A 89 -18.35 -13.76 -9.76
N ASN A 90 -18.67 -13.51 -11.03
CA ASN A 90 -18.53 -14.52 -12.07
C ASN A 90 -17.06 -14.94 -12.26
N ASN A 91 -16.86 -16.18 -12.73
CA ASN A 91 -15.56 -16.76 -13.06
C ASN A 91 -14.55 -16.73 -11.90
N GLY A 92 -14.99 -16.83 -10.64
CA GLY A 92 -14.09 -16.92 -9.49
C GLY A 92 -13.32 -15.65 -9.19
N VAL A 93 -13.79 -14.50 -9.68
CA VAL A 93 -13.32 -13.17 -9.25
C VAL A 93 -13.79 -12.95 -7.81
N LEU A 94 -12.89 -12.47 -6.94
CA LEU A 94 -13.21 -12.07 -5.57
C LEU A 94 -13.25 -10.54 -5.49
N GLU A 95 -14.40 -9.98 -5.14
CA GLU A 95 -14.54 -8.58 -4.74
C GLU A 95 -14.32 -8.49 -3.23
N CYS A 96 -13.26 -7.79 -2.85
CA CYS A 96 -12.84 -7.59 -1.48
C CYS A 96 -13.00 -6.11 -1.15
N ARG A 97 -13.80 -5.79 -0.14
CA ARG A 97 -14.12 -4.40 0.21
C ARG A 97 -13.88 -4.11 1.67
N LEU A 98 -13.43 -2.88 1.91
CA LEU A 98 -13.24 -2.27 3.21
C LEU A 98 -13.91 -0.90 3.17
N LYS A 99 -14.78 -0.59 4.12
CA LYS A 99 -15.32 0.76 4.31
C LYS A 99 -14.89 1.27 5.69
N THR A 100 -14.18 2.39 5.71
CA THR A 100 -13.64 3.04 6.91
C THR A 100 -14.21 4.45 7.06
N THR A 101 -13.74 5.17 8.08
CA THR A 101 -14.02 6.60 8.28
C THR A 101 -13.59 7.51 7.13
N THR A 102 -12.71 7.06 6.24
CA THR A 102 -12.17 7.88 5.14
C THR A 102 -12.70 7.49 3.76
N GLY A 103 -13.48 6.42 3.65
CA GLY A 103 -14.09 6.03 2.39
C GLY A 103 -14.28 4.53 2.20
N LEU A 104 -14.69 4.16 0.99
CA LEU A 104 -14.70 2.79 0.49
C LEU A 104 -13.38 2.51 -0.21
N TRP A 105 -12.77 1.39 0.14
CA TRP A 105 -11.56 0.84 -0.45
C TRP A 105 -11.89 -0.54 -0.98
N GLU A 106 -11.39 -0.85 -2.18
CA GLU A 106 -11.68 -2.13 -2.81
C GLU A 106 -10.48 -2.71 -3.54
N TYR A 107 -10.50 -4.03 -3.61
CA TYR A 107 -9.65 -4.82 -4.49
C TYR A 107 -10.52 -5.88 -5.16
N VAL A 108 -10.47 -5.93 -6.49
CA VAL A 108 -11.15 -6.96 -7.29
C VAL A 108 -10.09 -7.84 -7.92
N SER A 109 -10.12 -9.14 -7.60
CA SER A 109 -9.10 -10.07 -8.06
C SER A 109 -9.29 -10.45 -9.55
N PRO A 110 -8.26 -10.98 -10.23
CA PRO A 110 -8.41 -11.55 -11.56
C PRO A 110 -9.39 -12.73 -11.60
N ALA A 111 -9.93 -13.04 -12.77
CA ALA A 111 -10.72 -14.26 -12.96
C ALA A 111 -9.92 -15.52 -12.62
N ASN A 112 -10.61 -16.55 -12.14
CA ASN A 112 -10.09 -17.83 -11.65
C ASN A 112 -9.20 -17.71 -10.39
N THR A 113 -9.42 -16.67 -9.57
CA THR A 113 -8.78 -16.58 -8.25
C THR A 113 -9.36 -17.65 -7.31
N ALA A 114 -10.70 -17.69 -7.21
CA ALA A 114 -11.41 -18.84 -6.66
C ALA A 114 -11.51 -19.94 -7.72
N ILE A 115 -11.15 -21.16 -7.33
CA ILE A 115 -11.12 -22.35 -8.16
C ILE A 115 -12.15 -23.33 -7.59
N PRO A 116 -13.14 -23.76 -8.39
CA PRO A 116 -14.12 -24.71 -7.90
C PRO A 116 -13.45 -26.07 -7.70
N GLN A 117 -13.98 -26.81 -6.73
CA GLN A 117 -13.59 -28.17 -6.41
C GLN A 117 -12.16 -28.33 -5.85
N VAL A 118 -11.63 -27.29 -5.22
CA VAL A 118 -10.32 -27.30 -4.56
C VAL A 118 -10.41 -26.51 -3.25
N TRP A 119 -9.77 -27.00 -2.20
CA TRP A 119 -9.60 -26.23 -0.97
C TRP A 119 -8.60 -25.08 -1.20
N GLN A 120 -9.01 -23.88 -0.83
CA GLN A 120 -8.17 -22.70 -0.87
C GLN A 120 -8.27 -21.94 0.45
N HIS A 121 -7.12 -21.55 0.99
CA HIS A 121 -7.07 -20.63 2.11
C HIS A 121 -7.16 -19.20 1.60
N ILE A 122 -8.11 -18.43 2.10
CA ILE A 122 -8.34 -17.03 1.70
C ILE A 122 -8.04 -16.12 2.88
N ALA A 123 -7.22 -15.08 2.69
CA ALA A 123 -6.98 -14.07 3.71
C ALA A 123 -7.17 -12.65 3.16
N TRP A 124 -7.96 -11.85 3.87
CA TRP A 124 -8.23 -10.44 3.59
C TRP A 124 -7.65 -9.56 4.69
N VAL A 125 -6.69 -8.71 4.34
CA VAL A 125 -5.86 -7.97 5.29
C VAL A 125 -5.98 -6.47 5.06
N PHE A 126 -6.06 -5.68 6.13
CA PHE A 126 -5.97 -4.22 6.16
C PHE A 126 -4.90 -3.80 7.17
N ASP A 127 -3.88 -3.04 6.76
CA ASP A 127 -2.69 -2.67 7.57
C ASP A 127 -2.57 -1.18 7.89
N GLU A 128 -3.69 -0.46 7.98
CA GLU A 128 -3.80 1.01 8.06
C GLU A 128 -3.63 1.74 6.72
N ASN A 129 -2.75 1.27 5.82
CA ASN A 129 -2.39 2.00 4.60
C ASN A 129 -2.78 1.26 3.31
N ILE A 130 -2.96 -0.06 3.39
CA ILE A 130 -3.12 -0.95 2.25
C ILE A 130 -4.07 -2.09 2.64
N ILE A 131 -4.91 -2.49 1.69
CA ILE A 131 -5.65 -3.75 1.72
C ILE A 131 -4.99 -4.80 0.82
N ARG A 132 -4.94 -6.06 1.26
CA ARG A 132 -4.29 -7.17 0.54
C ARG A 132 -5.14 -8.43 0.56
N LEU A 133 -5.21 -9.09 -0.60
CA LEU A 133 -5.79 -10.42 -0.73
C LEU A 133 -4.69 -11.45 -0.89
N TYR A 134 -4.70 -12.47 -0.03
CA TYR A 134 -3.85 -13.65 -0.14
C TYR A 134 -4.71 -14.89 -0.43
N VAL A 135 -4.19 -15.77 -1.27
CA VAL A 135 -4.78 -17.08 -1.55
C VAL A 135 -3.68 -18.14 -1.43
N ASN A 136 -3.90 -19.15 -0.58
CA ASN A 136 -2.91 -20.18 -0.25
C ASN A 136 -1.55 -19.58 0.16
N GLY A 137 -1.59 -18.52 0.99
CA GLY A 137 -0.38 -17.83 1.48
C GLY A 137 0.29 -16.92 0.45
N ALA A 138 -0.09 -16.96 -0.82
CA ALA A 138 0.46 -16.10 -1.87
C ALA A 138 -0.34 -14.80 -2.02
N LEU A 139 0.36 -13.66 -2.10
CA LEU A 139 -0.26 -12.36 -2.38
C LEU A 139 -0.83 -12.34 -3.80
N ILE A 140 -2.15 -12.17 -3.91
CA ILE A 140 -2.84 -12.03 -5.21
C ILE A 140 -2.82 -10.56 -5.66
N GLY A 141 -2.93 -9.62 -4.73
CA GLY A 141 -2.79 -8.20 -5.02
C GLY A 141 -3.17 -7.31 -3.86
N SER A 142 -3.06 -6.00 -4.09
CA SER A 142 -3.24 -4.98 -3.07
C SER A 142 -3.82 -3.68 -3.64
N SER A 143 -4.44 -2.89 -2.79
CA SER A 143 -4.91 -1.54 -3.10
C SER A 143 -4.64 -0.59 -1.92
N PRO A 144 -4.34 0.69 -2.13
CA PRO A 144 -4.25 1.65 -1.04
C PRO A 144 -5.55 1.70 -0.24
N ALA A 145 -5.42 1.89 1.06
CA ALA A 145 -6.54 2.08 1.97
C ALA A 145 -6.15 3.04 3.09
N SER A 146 -7.13 3.59 3.80
CA SER A 146 -6.85 4.42 4.97
C SER A 146 -8.02 4.44 5.92
N GLY A 147 -7.85 5.11 7.05
CA GLY A 147 -8.92 5.39 8.01
C GLY A 147 -9.08 4.31 9.06
N VAL A 148 -10.21 4.37 9.77
CA VAL A 148 -10.50 3.51 10.91
C VAL A 148 -11.75 2.69 10.62
N PHE A 149 -11.70 1.39 10.87
CA PHE A 149 -12.88 0.54 10.86
C PHE A 149 -13.76 0.90 12.07
N GLN A 150 -14.94 1.44 11.79
CA GLN A 150 -15.91 1.92 12.78
C GLN A 150 -17.27 1.28 12.50
N GLY A 151 -17.37 -0.01 12.83
CA GLY A 151 -18.61 -0.77 12.75
C GLY A 151 -19.25 -0.92 14.12
N VAL A 152 -20.39 -0.29 14.34
CA VAL A 152 -21.23 -0.51 15.53
C VAL A 152 -22.45 -1.33 15.11
N ASN A 153 -22.72 -2.43 15.81
CA ASN A 153 -23.84 -3.33 15.56
C ASN A 153 -23.88 -3.94 14.14
N VAL A 154 -22.71 -4.14 13.51
CA VAL A 154 -22.62 -4.81 12.21
C VAL A 154 -22.45 -6.32 12.47
N PRO A 155 -23.34 -7.18 11.96
CA PRO A 155 -23.20 -8.63 12.10
C PRO A 155 -22.00 -9.14 11.30
N PHE A 156 -21.36 -10.18 11.81
CA PHE A 156 -20.41 -10.98 11.06
C PHE A 156 -21.15 -12.17 10.46
N ALA A 157 -21.06 -12.34 9.14
CA ALA A 157 -21.59 -13.53 8.47
C ALA A 157 -20.48 -14.43 7.93
N ILE A 158 -20.78 -15.72 7.88
CA ILE A 158 -20.03 -16.74 7.14
C ILE A 158 -21.01 -17.48 6.22
N GLY A 159 -20.64 -17.69 4.97
CA GLY A 159 -21.47 -18.32 3.94
C GLY A 159 -22.55 -17.41 3.35
N ARG A 160 -22.54 -16.12 3.68
CA ARG A 160 -23.48 -15.12 3.13
C ARG A 160 -22.92 -13.70 3.15
N SER A 161 -23.29 -12.89 2.15
CA SER A 161 -23.18 -11.43 2.24
C SER A 161 -24.49 -10.81 2.74
N ILE A 162 -24.47 -10.20 3.91
CA ILE A 162 -25.65 -9.56 4.53
C ILE A 162 -25.86 -8.17 3.94
N LEU A 163 -26.49 -8.09 2.77
CA LEU A 163 -27.04 -6.84 2.26
C LEU A 163 -28.50 -7.07 1.91
N SER A 164 -29.38 -6.15 2.32
CA SER A 164 -30.80 -6.25 2.00
C SER A 164 -31.01 -6.41 0.49
N ASN A 165 -31.84 -7.38 0.11
CA ASN A 165 -32.15 -7.75 -1.28
C ASN A 165 -31.03 -8.45 -2.09
N LEU A 166 -29.91 -8.82 -1.46
CA LEU A 166 -28.93 -9.71 -2.08
C LEU A 166 -29.00 -11.11 -1.43
N ASN A 167 -29.20 -12.12 -2.26
CA ASN A 167 -29.23 -13.54 -1.86
C ASN A 167 -27.90 -14.21 -2.21
N PHE A 168 -26.81 -13.67 -1.67
CA PHE A 168 -25.47 -14.16 -1.98
C PHE A 168 -25.05 -15.24 -0.99
N TYR A 169 -25.59 -16.44 -1.19
CA TYR A 169 -25.28 -17.62 -0.38
C TYR A 169 -24.11 -18.40 -0.98
N PHE A 170 -23.20 -18.85 -0.11
CA PHE A 170 -22.07 -19.67 -0.51
C PHE A 170 -22.52 -21.10 -0.78
N LYS A 171 -21.97 -21.72 -1.82
CA LYS A 171 -22.21 -23.12 -2.13
C LYS A 171 -20.89 -23.89 -2.09
N GLY A 172 -20.69 -24.65 -1.02
CA GLY A 172 -19.46 -25.37 -0.82
C GLY A 172 -19.18 -25.69 0.63
N ARG A 173 -17.90 -25.79 0.97
CA ARG A 173 -17.42 -26.21 2.29
C ARG A 173 -16.55 -25.11 2.87
N ILE A 174 -16.75 -24.85 4.15
CA ILE A 174 -15.97 -23.85 4.89
C ILE A 174 -15.39 -24.51 6.13
N ASP A 175 -14.15 -24.17 6.42
CA ASP A 175 -13.43 -24.61 7.61
C ASP A 175 -12.52 -23.49 8.17
N GLU A 176 -12.18 -23.57 9.46
CA GLU A 176 -11.15 -22.76 10.14
C GLU A 176 -11.23 -21.24 9.91
N VAL A 177 -12.41 -20.64 10.12
CA VAL A 177 -12.58 -19.19 9.94
C VAL A 177 -12.06 -18.43 11.15
N SER A 178 -11.14 -17.50 10.95
CA SER A 178 -10.61 -16.62 12.00
C SER A 178 -10.65 -15.12 11.62
N VAL A 179 -10.79 -14.26 12.64
CA VAL A 179 -10.80 -12.80 12.49
C VAL A 179 -9.96 -12.14 13.57
N TRP A 180 -9.05 -11.28 13.12
CA TRP A 180 -7.97 -10.69 13.91
C TRP A 180 -8.11 -9.17 13.95
N ASN A 181 -7.84 -8.60 15.11
CA ASN A 181 -7.75 -7.15 15.33
C ASN A 181 -6.33 -6.61 15.07
N THR A 182 -5.62 -7.22 14.12
CA THR A 182 -4.27 -6.86 13.66
C THR A 182 -4.14 -7.24 12.20
N ALA A 183 -3.19 -6.64 11.49
CA ALA A 183 -2.83 -7.03 10.13
C ALA A 183 -1.81 -8.18 10.20
N LEU A 184 -2.21 -9.37 9.77
CA LEU A 184 -1.28 -10.50 9.63
C LEU A 184 -0.34 -10.29 8.43
N THR A 185 0.93 -10.59 8.65
CA THR A 185 1.97 -10.68 7.63
C THR A 185 1.77 -11.94 6.77
N GLN A 186 2.42 -11.99 5.61
CA GLN A 186 2.38 -13.18 4.76
C GLN A 186 2.94 -14.42 5.46
N ALA A 187 3.97 -14.27 6.30
CA ALA A 187 4.54 -15.37 7.06
C ALA A 187 3.57 -15.92 8.12
N GLU A 188 2.87 -15.03 8.83
CA GLU A 188 1.81 -15.45 9.78
C GLU A 188 0.62 -16.10 9.06
N ILE A 189 0.26 -15.62 7.86
CA ILE A 189 -0.78 -16.27 7.04
C ILE A 189 -0.33 -17.67 6.60
N GLN A 190 0.95 -17.86 6.29
CA GLN A 190 1.48 -19.18 5.96
C GLN A 190 1.49 -20.09 7.19
N ASP A 191 1.83 -19.56 8.37
CA ASP A 191 1.80 -20.31 9.63
C ASP A 191 0.41 -20.87 9.93
N ILE A 192 -0.65 -20.07 9.81
CA ILE A 192 -2.04 -20.54 10.05
C ILE A 192 -2.59 -21.48 8.95
N ILE A 193 -1.94 -21.53 7.78
CA ILE A 193 -2.25 -22.53 6.74
C ILE A 193 -1.67 -23.88 7.14
N ASP A 194 -0.45 -23.87 7.67
CA ASP A 194 0.30 -25.06 8.00
C ASP A 194 -0.08 -25.61 9.39
N ASN A 195 -0.60 -24.74 10.28
CA ASN A 195 -0.82 -25.02 11.70
C ASN A 195 -2.21 -24.61 12.19
N GLU A 196 -2.83 -25.46 13.02
CA GLU A 196 -4.12 -25.16 13.65
C GLU A 196 -3.95 -24.12 14.77
N LEU A 197 -4.91 -23.20 14.89
CA LEU A 197 -4.94 -22.22 15.96
C LEU A 197 -5.40 -22.86 17.28
N SER A 198 -4.88 -22.32 18.37
CA SER A 198 -5.18 -22.73 19.75
C SER A 198 -6.29 -21.90 20.40
N GLY A 199 -6.62 -20.73 19.85
CA GLY A 199 -7.65 -19.83 20.38
C GLY A 199 -7.15 -18.89 21.49
N ASN A 200 -5.84 -18.80 21.72
CA ASN A 200 -5.25 -17.88 22.71
C ASN A 200 -4.28 -16.87 22.08
N GLU A 201 -4.23 -16.80 20.76
CA GLU A 201 -3.32 -15.95 20.01
C GLU A 201 -3.63 -14.47 20.25
N ASN A 202 -2.58 -13.65 20.30
CA ASN A 202 -2.73 -12.22 20.53
C ASN A 202 -3.53 -11.57 19.38
N ASN A 203 -4.51 -10.74 19.75
CA ASN A 203 -5.40 -10.03 18.83
C ASN A 203 -6.31 -10.93 17.98
N LEU A 204 -6.40 -12.23 18.27
CA LEU A 204 -7.43 -13.10 17.69
C LEU A 204 -8.75 -12.84 18.42
N GLU A 205 -9.78 -12.45 17.69
CA GLU A 205 -11.07 -12.10 18.27
C GLU A 205 -12.17 -13.10 17.91
N LEU A 206 -12.17 -13.68 16.71
CA LEU A 206 -13.11 -14.74 16.35
C LEU A 206 -12.32 -15.93 15.77
N TYR A 207 -12.69 -17.14 16.16
CA TYR A 207 -12.16 -18.36 15.56
C TYR A 207 -13.20 -19.48 15.62
N TYR A 208 -13.49 -20.11 14.49
CA TYR A 208 -14.48 -21.19 14.33
C TYR A 208 -13.86 -22.38 13.60
N LYS A 209 -13.85 -23.54 14.26
CA LYS A 209 -13.22 -24.76 13.76
C LYS A 209 -14.10 -25.67 12.90
N PHE A 210 -15.42 -25.47 12.90
CA PHE A 210 -16.37 -26.33 12.17
C PHE A 210 -16.33 -27.85 12.51
N ASN A 211 -15.74 -28.22 13.66
CA ASN A 211 -15.49 -29.62 14.05
C ASN A 211 -16.49 -30.19 15.08
N GLN A 212 -17.56 -29.46 15.37
CA GLN A 212 -18.46 -29.76 16.50
C GLN A 212 -19.62 -30.75 16.18
N GLY A 213 -19.81 -31.11 14.91
CA GLY A 213 -20.86 -32.02 14.47
C GLY A 213 -20.37 -33.44 14.18
N GLU A 214 -21.29 -34.38 14.06
CA GLU A 214 -21.02 -35.74 13.58
C GLU A 214 -21.06 -35.75 12.04
N PRO A 215 -19.98 -36.19 11.35
CA PRO A 215 -19.95 -36.21 9.89
C PRO A 215 -21.09 -36.99 9.25
N GLY A 216 -21.91 -36.33 8.42
CA GLY A 216 -23.04 -36.95 7.73
C GLY A 216 -24.21 -37.37 8.65
N GLY A 217 -24.07 -37.14 9.96
CA GLY A 217 -25.00 -37.58 11.00
C GLY A 217 -26.21 -36.67 11.20
N ASP A 218 -26.97 -36.92 12.27
CA ASP A 218 -28.04 -36.04 12.74
C ASP A 218 -27.47 -35.02 13.73
N ASN A 219 -27.31 -33.79 13.25
CA ASN A 219 -26.76 -32.65 13.99
C ASN A 219 -27.83 -31.63 14.38
N THR A 220 -29.12 -31.97 14.28
CA THR A 220 -30.25 -31.02 14.47
C THR A 220 -30.32 -30.36 15.85
N ILE A 221 -29.56 -30.86 16.83
CA ILE A 221 -29.43 -30.25 18.17
C ILE A 221 -28.43 -29.08 18.21
N ILE A 222 -27.55 -28.98 17.21
CA ILE A 222 -26.53 -27.94 17.10
C ILE A 222 -27.16 -26.72 16.45
N THR A 223 -27.33 -25.66 17.23
CA THR A 223 -27.99 -24.42 16.76
C THR A 223 -27.02 -23.27 16.55
N HIS A 224 -25.79 -23.40 17.05
CA HIS A 224 -24.75 -22.37 16.96
C HIS A 224 -23.43 -23.01 16.58
N LEU A 225 -22.66 -22.34 15.72
CA LEU A 225 -21.24 -22.59 15.49
C LEU A 225 -20.44 -21.98 16.65
N ILE A 226 -19.76 -22.83 17.40
CA ILE A 226 -19.00 -22.46 18.59
C ILE A 226 -17.75 -21.71 18.17
N SER A 227 -17.49 -20.57 18.82
CA SER A 227 -16.19 -19.92 18.71
C SER A 227 -15.24 -20.43 19.79
N GLU A 228 -13.99 -20.65 19.42
CA GLU A 228 -12.90 -20.97 20.36
C GLU A 228 -12.49 -19.76 21.22
N ILE A 229 -12.98 -18.56 20.89
CA ILE A 229 -12.73 -17.34 21.65
C ILE A 229 -13.94 -16.99 22.49
N GLY A 230 -13.71 -16.71 23.78
CA GLY A 230 -14.74 -16.26 24.71
C GLY A 230 -15.43 -17.41 25.46
N SER A 231 -16.67 -17.19 25.90
CA SER A 231 -17.46 -18.15 26.67
C SER A 231 -18.89 -18.26 26.12
N GLY A 232 -19.00 -18.29 24.79
CA GLY A 232 -20.24 -18.46 24.03
C GLY A 232 -20.86 -17.16 23.50
N GLU A 233 -20.39 -15.98 23.95
CA GLU A 233 -20.86 -14.68 23.44
C GLU A 233 -20.41 -14.38 22.01
N ARG A 234 -19.48 -15.18 21.49
CA ARG A 234 -18.94 -15.10 20.13
C ARG A 234 -19.43 -16.26 19.25
N ASP A 235 -20.34 -17.11 19.74
CA ASP A 235 -20.91 -18.20 18.95
C ASP A 235 -21.84 -17.66 17.86
N GLY A 236 -21.69 -18.16 16.63
CA GLY A 236 -22.51 -17.77 15.50
C GLY A 236 -23.76 -18.64 15.38
N GLU A 237 -24.93 -18.06 15.16
CA GLU A 237 -26.17 -18.81 14.93
C GLU A 237 -26.12 -19.54 13.58
N LEU A 238 -26.45 -20.83 13.56
CA LEU A 238 -26.60 -21.62 12.33
C LEU A 238 -28.01 -21.39 11.77
N LEU A 239 -28.11 -20.76 10.61
CA LEU A 239 -29.40 -20.44 9.99
C LEU A 239 -29.66 -21.30 8.76
N ASN A 240 -30.84 -21.92 8.75
CA ASN A 240 -31.44 -22.73 7.69
C ASN A 240 -30.75 -24.06 7.31
N PHE A 241 -29.70 -24.45 8.04
CA PHE A 241 -29.09 -25.76 7.84
C PHE A 241 -30.05 -26.93 8.10
N ALA A 242 -30.06 -27.91 7.19
CA ALA A 242 -30.82 -29.14 7.33
C ALA A 242 -30.27 -30.03 8.47
N LEU A 243 -28.95 -29.99 8.68
CA LEU A 243 -28.21 -30.70 9.73
C LEU A 243 -28.40 -32.23 9.71
N THR A 244 -28.69 -32.78 8.53
CA THR A 244 -28.78 -34.23 8.30
C THR A 244 -28.19 -34.59 6.94
N GLY A 245 -27.45 -35.71 6.85
CA GLY A 245 -26.85 -36.16 5.59
C GLY A 245 -25.61 -35.36 5.17
N GLU A 246 -25.27 -35.41 3.87
CA GLU A 246 -23.95 -35.00 3.37
C GLU A 246 -23.82 -33.50 3.01
N THR A 247 -24.94 -32.81 2.80
CA THR A 247 -25.03 -31.39 2.40
C THR A 247 -25.85 -30.61 3.42
N SER A 248 -25.62 -29.30 3.56
CA SER A 248 -26.30 -28.47 4.58
C SER A 248 -26.10 -29.06 6.00
N ASN A 249 -24.89 -29.55 6.27
CA ASN A 249 -24.55 -30.29 7.50
C ASN A 249 -23.04 -30.31 7.75
N PHE A 250 -22.65 -30.69 8.97
CA PHE A 250 -21.27 -31.07 9.29
C PHE A 250 -20.93 -32.38 8.59
N ASN A 251 -19.79 -32.40 7.90
CA ASN A 251 -19.29 -33.56 7.18
C ASN A 251 -17.77 -33.67 7.37
N GLY A 252 -17.13 -34.66 6.76
CA GLY A 252 -15.69 -34.92 6.89
C GLY A 252 -15.36 -36.28 7.47
N THR A 253 -14.19 -36.41 8.10
CA THR A 253 -13.78 -37.64 8.79
C THR A 253 -13.55 -37.35 10.27
N LEU A 254 -14.31 -38.01 11.14
CA LEU A 254 -14.14 -37.95 12.60
C LEU A 254 -12.95 -38.83 13.01
N GLN A 255 -11.82 -38.24 13.39
CA GLN A 255 -10.76 -38.98 14.07
C GLN A 255 -10.94 -38.87 15.59
N GLN A 256 -11.55 -39.89 16.17
CA GLN A 256 -11.68 -40.00 17.63
C GLN A 256 -10.29 -40.08 18.26
N GLY A 257 -9.99 -39.15 19.18
CA GLY A 257 -8.66 -39.00 19.78
C GLY A 257 -7.68 -38.17 18.96
N PHE A 258 -8.10 -37.49 17.88
CA PHE A 258 -7.18 -36.59 17.18
C PHE A 258 -6.64 -35.51 18.14
N GLN A 259 -5.37 -35.12 17.96
CA GLN A 259 -4.74 -33.96 18.60
C GLN A 259 -3.83 -33.25 17.59
N ALA A 260 -3.67 -31.94 17.73
CA ALA A 260 -2.91 -31.09 16.83
C ALA A 260 -1.96 -30.21 17.63
N ILE A 261 -0.89 -29.75 17.00
CA ILE A 261 0.10 -28.88 17.60
C ILE A 261 -0.10 -27.47 17.03
N SER A 262 -0.26 -26.49 17.91
CA SER A 262 -0.09 -25.09 17.56
C SER A 262 1.34 -24.67 17.91
N PHE A 263 2.12 -24.28 16.91
CA PHE A 263 3.53 -23.90 17.08
C PHE A 263 3.81 -22.52 16.46
N PRO A 264 3.59 -21.42 17.22
CA PRO A 264 3.70 -20.06 16.72
C PRO A 264 5.03 -19.78 16.02
N GLN A 265 4.99 -19.08 14.88
CA GLN A 265 6.18 -18.70 14.11
C GLN A 265 7.30 -18.11 14.98
N ILE A 266 8.51 -18.68 14.86
CA ILE A 266 9.66 -18.21 15.62
C ILE A 266 10.26 -17.00 14.88
N PRO A 267 10.44 -15.83 15.55
CA PRO A 267 11.10 -14.69 14.93
C PRO A 267 12.55 -15.02 14.55
N ASN A 268 13.04 -14.44 13.45
CA ASN A 268 14.44 -14.54 13.07
C ASN A 268 15.36 -14.09 14.21
N LYS A 269 16.57 -14.66 14.27
CA LYS A 269 17.53 -14.46 15.35
C LYS A 269 18.90 -14.05 14.82
N LEU A 270 19.69 -13.43 15.68
CA LEU A 270 21.10 -13.17 15.42
C LEU A 270 21.96 -14.33 15.89
N THR A 271 23.12 -14.54 15.25
CA THR A 271 24.15 -15.49 15.75
C THR A 271 24.65 -15.17 17.16
N THR A 272 24.38 -13.94 17.64
CA THR A 272 24.80 -13.46 18.96
C THR A 272 23.69 -13.49 20.02
N ASP A 273 22.47 -13.89 19.64
CA ASP A 273 21.35 -13.96 20.58
C ASP A 273 21.63 -15.03 21.65
N GLY A 274 21.24 -14.72 22.89
CA GLY A 274 21.28 -15.67 23.99
C GLY A 274 20.26 -16.80 23.84
N PRO A 275 20.33 -17.84 24.68
CA PRO A 275 19.30 -18.87 24.71
C PRO A 275 17.90 -18.29 24.90
N PHE A 276 16.92 -18.82 24.19
CA PHE A 276 15.54 -18.37 24.24
C PHE A 276 14.58 -19.55 24.32
N GLU A 277 13.44 -19.34 24.96
CA GLU A 277 12.40 -20.35 25.06
C GLU A 277 11.46 -20.27 23.85
N ILE A 278 11.02 -21.44 23.39
CA ILE A 278 9.92 -21.59 22.44
C ILE A 278 8.72 -22.19 23.14
N THR A 279 7.54 -22.00 22.56
CA THR A 279 6.28 -22.55 23.09
C THR A 279 5.50 -23.17 21.96
N ALA A 280 4.91 -24.32 22.22
CA ALA A 280 3.91 -24.94 21.37
C ALA A 280 2.91 -25.64 22.29
N THR A 281 1.67 -25.73 21.85
CA THR A 281 0.60 -26.35 22.62
C THR A 281 -0.07 -27.44 21.80
N ALA A 282 -0.26 -28.62 22.39
CA ALA A 282 -1.13 -29.63 21.81
C ALA A 282 -2.57 -29.37 22.22
N THR A 283 -3.54 -29.57 21.32
CA THR A 283 -4.96 -29.48 21.67
C THR A 283 -5.33 -30.46 22.78
N SER A 284 -4.70 -31.63 22.88
CA SER A 284 -4.89 -32.54 24.04
C SER A 284 -4.47 -31.97 25.41
N GLY A 285 -3.69 -30.89 25.44
CA GLY A 285 -2.99 -30.38 26.62
C GLY A 285 -1.76 -31.22 27.02
N LEU A 286 -1.40 -32.25 26.25
CA LEU A 286 -0.18 -33.04 26.46
C LEU A 286 1.08 -32.21 26.13
N GLU A 287 2.18 -32.53 26.80
CA GLU A 287 3.46 -31.82 26.66
C GLU A 287 4.11 -32.04 25.29
N VAL A 288 4.25 -30.96 24.51
CA VAL A 288 4.89 -30.99 23.17
C VAL A 288 6.41 -31.14 23.30
N ILE A 289 6.99 -31.99 22.46
CA ILE A 289 8.42 -32.29 22.43
C ILE A 289 9.03 -31.63 21.19
N PHE A 290 10.17 -30.96 21.36
CA PHE A 290 10.87 -30.29 20.27
C PHE A 290 12.12 -31.04 19.84
N GLU A 291 12.36 -31.08 18.54
CA GLU A 291 13.58 -31.59 17.92
C GLU A 291 14.08 -30.60 16.87
N VAL A 292 15.40 -30.35 16.85
CA VAL A 292 16.01 -29.59 15.74
C VAL A 292 16.26 -30.56 14.59
N LEU A 293 15.52 -30.41 13.49
CA LEU A 293 15.71 -31.23 12.29
C LEU A 293 16.97 -30.82 11.52
N SER A 294 17.22 -29.50 11.43
CA SER A 294 18.41 -28.96 10.78
C SER A 294 18.72 -27.53 11.24
N GLY A 295 19.94 -27.08 10.96
CA GLY A 295 20.38 -25.70 11.19
C GLY A 295 21.24 -25.48 12.45
N PRO A 296 21.69 -24.24 12.67
CA PRO A 296 22.65 -23.88 13.72
C PRO A 296 22.02 -23.72 15.13
N ALA A 297 21.27 -24.70 15.60
CA ALA A 297 20.61 -24.67 16.91
C ALA A 297 20.67 -26.01 17.65
N ASN A 298 20.60 -25.97 18.98
CA ASN A 298 20.34 -27.12 19.83
C ASN A 298 19.09 -26.84 20.67
N VAL A 299 18.33 -27.88 21.02
CA VAL A 299 17.16 -27.79 21.89
C VAL A 299 17.30 -28.70 23.12
N VAL A 300 16.97 -28.18 24.30
CA VAL A 300 16.84 -28.96 25.54
C VAL A 300 15.54 -28.55 26.23
N GLY A 301 14.55 -29.45 26.26
CA GLY A 301 13.19 -29.08 26.66
C GLY A 301 12.61 -28.11 25.64
N ASN A 302 12.23 -26.91 26.07
CA ASN A 302 11.79 -25.83 25.22
C ASN A 302 12.83 -24.70 25.06
N LEU A 303 14.06 -24.88 25.57
CA LEU A 303 15.11 -23.88 25.50
C LEU A 303 15.99 -24.13 24.26
N ILE A 304 15.97 -23.18 23.33
CA ILE A 304 16.85 -23.16 22.16
C ILE A 304 18.16 -22.44 22.49
N THR A 305 19.27 -23.05 22.10
CA THR A 305 20.61 -22.46 22.15
C THR A 305 21.22 -22.47 20.76
N LEU A 306 21.46 -21.30 20.20
CA LEU A 306 22.10 -21.14 18.88
C LEU A 306 23.59 -21.51 18.95
N THR A 307 24.14 -22.03 17.86
CA THR A 307 25.56 -22.45 17.79
C THR A 307 26.51 -21.32 17.42
N GLY A 308 25.97 -20.12 17.13
CA GLY A 308 26.72 -18.96 16.68
C GLY A 308 27.07 -18.95 15.19
N GLN A 309 26.52 -19.87 14.40
CA GLN A 309 26.66 -19.89 12.93
C GLN A 309 25.37 -19.39 12.27
N PRO A 310 25.44 -18.69 11.13
CA PRO A 310 24.25 -18.30 10.38
C PRO A 310 23.65 -19.49 9.61
N GLY A 311 22.35 -19.44 9.33
CA GLY A 311 21.63 -20.44 8.55
C GLY A 311 20.17 -20.57 8.97
N THR A 312 19.38 -21.24 8.13
CA THR A 312 17.99 -21.59 8.45
C THR A 312 17.96 -22.70 9.50
N VAL A 313 17.18 -22.50 10.55
CA VAL A 313 16.87 -23.52 11.55
C VAL A 313 15.49 -24.09 11.24
N SER A 314 15.37 -25.42 11.22
CA SER A 314 14.10 -26.14 11.21
C SER A 314 13.91 -26.86 12.54
N ILE A 315 12.82 -26.55 13.23
CA ILE A 315 12.42 -27.23 14.47
C ILE A 315 11.12 -27.95 14.20
N GLN A 316 11.08 -29.22 14.59
CA GLN A 316 9.86 -30.00 14.62
C GLN A 316 9.31 -30.03 16.04
N ALA A 317 8.03 -29.76 16.17
CA ALA A 317 7.25 -30.04 17.35
C ALA A 317 6.49 -31.36 17.14
N THR A 318 6.57 -32.26 18.12
CA THR A 318 5.90 -33.58 18.09
C THR A 318 5.09 -33.79 19.36
N GLN A 319 4.00 -34.55 19.21
CA GLN A 319 3.19 -34.99 20.34
C GLN A 319 2.73 -36.43 20.06
N PRO A 320 3.30 -37.43 20.75
CA PRO A 320 3.01 -38.85 20.47
C PRO A 320 1.61 -39.31 20.92
N GLY A 321 0.90 -38.53 21.72
CA GLY A 321 -0.39 -38.93 22.27
C GLY A 321 -0.33 -40.00 23.36
N ASP A 322 -1.49 -40.56 23.68
CA ASP A 322 -1.70 -41.48 24.78
C ASP A 322 -2.90 -42.42 24.53
N ASP A 323 -3.46 -43.02 25.58
CA ASP A 323 -4.61 -43.93 25.48
C ASP A 323 -5.91 -43.22 25.05
N GLN A 324 -5.97 -41.88 25.10
CA GLN A 324 -7.12 -41.05 24.75
C GLN A 324 -6.92 -40.30 23.44
N TYR A 325 -5.68 -39.91 23.14
CA TYR A 325 -5.32 -39.13 21.96
C TYR A 325 -4.33 -39.88 21.05
N LEU A 326 -4.65 -40.00 19.76
CA LEU A 326 -3.73 -40.41 18.69
C LEU A 326 -2.55 -39.43 18.60
N PRO A 327 -1.36 -39.85 18.14
CA PRO A 327 -0.27 -38.92 17.87
C PRO A 327 -0.71 -37.74 16.99
N ALA A 328 -0.23 -36.54 17.31
CA ALA A 328 -0.40 -35.38 16.44
C ALA A 328 0.47 -35.53 15.18
N GLU A 329 0.01 -34.97 14.06
CA GLU A 329 0.92 -34.72 12.94
C GLU A 329 2.02 -33.74 13.40
N PRO A 330 3.31 -34.06 13.15
CA PRO A 330 4.40 -33.17 13.51
C PRO A 330 4.29 -31.84 12.78
N VAL A 331 4.53 -30.75 13.51
CA VAL A 331 4.55 -29.40 12.96
C VAL A 331 5.99 -28.91 12.85
N GLU A 332 6.37 -28.37 11.70
CA GLU A 332 7.68 -27.75 11.50
C GLU A 332 7.56 -26.23 11.53
N ASN A 333 8.54 -25.58 12.17
CA ASN A 333 8.67 -24.14 12.21
C ASN A 333 10.10 -23.76 11.78
N HIS A 334 10.21 -22.72 10.97
CA HIS A 334 11.46 -22.29 10.36
C HIS A 334 11.77 -20.83 10.66
N PHE A 335 13.01 -20.55 11.06
CA PHE A 335 13.49 -19.18 11.21
C PHE A 335 14.95 -19.06 10.73
N GLN A 336 15.33 -17.85 10.32
CA GLN A 336 16.70 -17.55 9.92
C GLN A 336 17.54 -17.14 11.13
N VAL A 337 18.74 -17.69 11.23
CA VAL A 337 19.81 -17.18 12.09
C VAL A 337 20.78 -16.39 11.22
N ILE A 338 20.92 -15.11 11.50
CA ILE A 338 21.66 -14.17 10.64
C ILE A 338 22.88 -13.65 11.41
N ASP A 339 24.04 -13.62 10.76
CA ASP A 339 25.23 -13.00 11.36
C ASP A 339 25.20 -11.49 11.12
N PRO A 340 25.02 -10.68 12.19
CA PRO A 340 24.93 -9.23 12.06
C PRO A 340 26.19 -8.60 11.45
N ASN A 341 27.34 -9.32 11.47
CA ASN A 341 28.59 -8.82 10.93
C ASN A 341 28.77 -9.07 9.42
N THR A 342 27.84 -9.77 8.79
CA THR A 342 27.90 -10.10 7.35
C THR A 342 26.67 -9.64 6.58
N HIS A 343 25.56 -9.37 7.28
CA HIS A 343 24.34 -8.85 6.67
C HIS A 343 24.46 -7.34 6.45
N VAL A 344 24.54 -6.91 5.21
CA VAL A 344 24.80 -5.51 4.83
C VAL A 344 23.66 -4.93 4.01
N PRO A 345 23.51 -3.60 3.95
CA PRO A 345 22.52 -2.98 3.09
C PRO A 345 22.79 -3.22 1.60
N ASP A 346 21.72 -3.40 0.84
CA ASP A 346 21.73 -3.35 -0.62
C ASP A 346 21.75 -1.90 -1.07
N ILE A 347 22.69 -1.55 -1.97
CA ILE A 347 22.86 -0.20 -2.51
C ILE A 347 22.43 -0.20 -3.97
N ALA A 348 21.59 0.75 -4.37
CA ALA A 348 21.24 0.99 -5.77
C ALA A 348 21.52 2.45 -6.14
N ILE A 349 22.56 2.66 -6.95
CA ILE A 349 23.02 3.99 -7.36
C ILE A 349 22.01 4.63 -8.33
N ARG A 350 21.68 5.90 -8.09
CA ARG A 350 20.70 6.65 -8.88
C ARG A 350 21.31 7.81 -9.64
N HIS A 351 22.17 8.60 -9.01
CA HIS A 351 22.82 9.72 -9.69
C HIS A 351 24.14 10.10 -9.01
N PRO A 352 25.19 10.50 -9.76
CA PRO A 352 25.33 10.37 -11.21
C PRO A 352 25.44 8.90 -11.65
N LEU A 353 25.27 8.66 -12.94
CA LEU A 353 25.54 7.37 -13.58
C LEU A 353 27.06 7.20 -13.83
N PRO A 354 27.57 5.96 -13.92
CA PRO A 354 28.92 5.72 -14.44
C PRO A 354 29.10 6.31 -15.84
N GLY A 355 30.23 6.95 -16.12
CA GLY A 355 30.52 7.58 -17.40
C GLY A 355 30.43 9.11 -17.37
N ASP A 356 30.02 9.72 -18.48
CA ASP A 356 30.07 11.17 -18.64
C ASP A 356 29.04 11.89 -17.77
N VAL A 357 29.48 12.96 -17.10
CA VAL A 357 28.64 13.88 -16.32
C VAL A 357 28.82 15.29 -16.88
N TYR A 358 27.78 15.82 -17.52
CA TYR A 358 27.85 17.09 -18.24
C TYR A 358 27.66 18.27 -17.28
N VAL A 359 28.72 19.05 -17.05
CA VAL A 359 28.69 20.21 -16.13
C VAL A 359 29.32 21.42 -16.81
N SER A 360 28.54 22.45 -17.12
CA SER A 360 29.04 23.66 -17.80
C SER A 360 29.92 24.52 -16.89
N THR A 361 29.67 24.53 -15.58
CA THR A 361 30.47 25.22 -14.58
C THR A 361 30.53 24.37 -13.32
N LEU A 362 31.74 24.01 -12.88
CA LEU A 362 31.96 23.16 -11.70
C LEU A 362 31.19 23.70 -10.48
N SER A 363 30.12 22.98 -10.14
CA SER A 363 29.17 23.34 -9.11
C SER A 363 28.73 22.07 -8.38
N ALA A 364 28.00 22.20 -7.27
CA ALA A 364 27.55 21.05 -6.49
C ALA A 364 26.55 20.21 -7.31
N ILE A 365 26.94 19.02 -7.75
CA ILE A 365 26.06 18.03 -8.38
C ILE A 365 25.37 17.18 -7.31
N ARG A 366 24.15 16.72 -7.60
CA ARG A 366 23.42 15.80 -6.71
C ARG A 366 24.09 14.43 -6.72
N LEU A 367 24.17 13.80 -5.56
CA LEU A 367 24.50 12.38 -5.42
C LEU A 367 23.25 11.69 -4.85
N THR A 368 22.82 10.58 -5.45
CA THR A 368 21.63 9.86 -5.04
C THR A 368 21.87 8.36 -5.07
N ALA A 369 21.46 7.67 -4.01
CA ALA A 369 21.40 6.21 -3.94
C ALA A 369 20.14 5.78 -3.18
N ILE A 370 19.63 4.59 -3.49
CA ILE A 370 18.68 3.89 -2.64
C ILE A 370 19.49 2.91 -1.79
N ALA A 371 19.18 2.83 -0.49
CA ALA A 371 19.71 1.78 0.37
C ALA A 371 18.58 1.10 1.12
N THR A 372 18.53 -0.23 1.04
CA THR A 372 17.55 -1.08 1.71
C THR A 372 18.26 -2.22 2.42
N ILE A 373 17.63 -2.85 3.41
CA ILE A 373 18.19 -4.01 4.10
C ILE A 373 17.08 -5.02 4.38
N GLN A 374 17.37 -6.31 4.17
CA GLN A 374 16.43 -7.39 4.48
C GLN A 374 16.34 -7.62 5.99
N TYR A 375 15.25 -8.24 6.42
CA TYR A 375 14.93 -8.50 7.83
C TYR A 375 14.83 -7.21 8.66
N PRO A 376 13.90 -6.29 8.31
CA PRO A 376 13.73 -5.00 8.99
C PRO A 376 13.36 -5.13 10.47
N GLU A 377 12.93 -6.31 10.92
CA GLU A 377 12.70 -6.61 12.33
C GLU A 377 14.01 -6.76 13.14
N LEU A 378 15.15 -6.95 12.47
CA LEU A 378 16.49 -7.08 13.07
C LEU A 378 17.46 -5.99 12.62
N PHE A 379 17.32 -5.49 11.39
CA PHE A 379 18.30 -4.61 10.76
C PHE A 379 17.69 -3.33 10.21
N ASP A 380 18.43 -2.24 10.40
CA ASP A 380 18.11 -0.92 9.86
C ASP A 380 19.33 -0.36 9.12
N VAL A 381 19.10 0.46 8.08
CA VAL A 381 20.15 1.29 7.48
C VAL A 381 20.38 2.50 8.38
N GLN A 382 21.52 2.57 9.06
CA GLN A 382 21.84 3.66 9.99
C GLN A 382 22.32 4.92 9.30
N GLY A 383 22.91 4.77 8.13
CA GLY A 383 23.41 5.91 7.37
C GLY A 383 23.99 5.52 6.03
N VAL A 384 23.91 6.48 5.10
CA VAL A 384 24.53 6.40 3.79
C VAL A 384 25.47 7.59 3.64
N GLN A 385 26.68 7.34 3.16
CA GLN A 385 27.66 8.37 2.87
C GLN A 385 28.27 8.15 1.48
N PHE A 386 28.64 9.26 0.85
CA PHE A 386 29.38 9.28 -0.39
C PHE A 386 30.82 9.71 -0.12
N VAL A 387 31.78 8.99 -0.68
CA VAL A 387 33.20 9.35 -0.66
C VAL A 387 33.60 9.78 -2.06
N ALA A 388 33.83 11.09 -2.25
CA ALA A 388 34.13 11.69 -3.53
C ALA A 388 35.24 12.73 -3.40
N GLY A 389 36.27 12.67 -4.26
CA GLY A 389 37.42 13.59 -4.18
C GLY A 389 38.18 13.55 -2.84
N GLY A 390 38.16 12.41 -2.14
CA GLY A 390 38.75 12.25 -0.81
C GLY A 390 37.92 12.85 0.34
N GLN A 391 36.70 13.32 0.07
CA GLN A 391 35.78 13.87 1.07
C GLN A 391 34.66 12.87 1.36
N THR A 392 34.34 12.70 2.65
CA THR A 392 33.14 11.96 3.10
C THR A 392 31.97 12.92 3.21
N ILE A 393 30.85 12.56 2.60
CA ILE A 393 29.65 13.39 2.47
C ILE A 393 28.47 12.56 2.96
N TYR A 394 27.87 12.98 4.07
CA TYR A 394 26.71 12.29 4.63
C TYR A 394 25.46 12.60 3.81
N ALA A 395 24.72 11.56 3.45
CA ALA A 395 23.49 11.68 2.71
C ALA A 395 22.29 11.79 3.66
N SER A 396 21.25 12.48 3.21
CA SER A 396 19.98 12.59 3.93
C SER A 396 18.92 11.74 3.24
N ASP A 397 18.20 10.93 4.02
CA ASP A 397 16.88 10.41 3.67
C ASP A 397 15.83 11.32 4.32
N ALA A 398 15.40 12.34 3.59
CA ALA A 398 14.51 13.37 4.13
C ALA A 398 13.09 12.85 4.41
N LEU A 399 12.68 11.76 3.75
CA LEU A 399 11.33 11.20 3.81
C LEU A 399 11.25 9.86 4.54
N GLY A 400 12.38 9.27 4.94
CA GLY A 400 12.43 7.96 5.59
C GLY A 400 12.02 6.82 4.67
N ASN A 401 12.23 6.97 3.35
CA ASN A 401 11.78 6.01 2.34
C ASN A 401 12.94 5.28 1.63
N GLY A 402 14.15 5.40 2.16
CA GLY A 402 15.34 4.75 1.64
C GLY A 402 16.03 5.49 0.49
N TYR A 403 15.56 6.68 0.10
CA TYR A 403 16.22 7.53 -0.91
C TYR A 403 17.18 8.51 -0.25
N TYR A 404 18.47 8.26 -0.43
CA TYR A 404 19.54 9.05 0.16
C TYR A 404 20.12 10.02 -0.85
N SER A 405 20.07 11.32 -0.54
CA SER A 405 20.62 12.38 -1.37
C SER A 405 21.72 13.17 -0.66
N ALA A 406 22.76 13.54 -1.41
CA ALA A 406 23.85 14.41 -0.98
C ALA A 406 24.25 15.35 -2.12
N TRP A 407 25.18 16.27 -1.86
CA TRP A 407 25.69 17.22 -2.86
C TRP A 407 27.20 17.31 -2.81
N TRP A 408 27.84 17.29 -3.98
CA TRP A 408 29.29 17.33 -4.10
C TRP A 408 29.72 18.20 -5.27
N THR A 409 30.73 19.05 -5.07
CA THR A 409 31.32 19.85 -6.15
C THR A 409 32.59 19.16 -6.67
N PRO A 410 32.62 18.70 -7.93
CA PRO A 410 33.83 18.13 -8.50
C PRO A 410 34.96 19.17 -8.49
N PRO A 411 36.19 18.80 -8.03
CA PRO A 411 37.29 19.76 -7.91
C PRO A 411 37.90 20.15 -9.27
N SER A 412 37.66 19.36 -10.31
CA SER A 412 38.13 19.59 -11.68
C SER A 412 37.26 18.85 -12.69
N TYR A 413 37.38 19.21 -13.96
CA TYR A 413 36.96 18.35 -15.07
C TYR A 413 37.82 17.08 -15.13
N GLY A 414 37.31 16.04 -15.77
CA GLY A 414 37.97 14.74 -15.93
C GLY A 414 37.42 13.67 -14.99
N ASN A 415 38.20 12.59 -14.82
CA ASN A 415 37.76 11.39 -14.13
C ASN A 415 37.74 11.55 -12.60
N HIS A 416 36.66 11.11 -11.98
CA HIS A 416 36.51 11.00 -10.53
C HIS A 416 35.90 9.65 -10.16
N SER A 417 36.20 9.20 -8.95
CA SER A 417 35.57 8.03 -8.35
C SER A 417 34.68 8.45 -7.20
N ILE A 418 33.49 7.87 -7.13
CA ILE A 418 32.51 8.08 -6.06
C ILE A 418 32.18 6.72 -5.46
N THR A 419 32.49 6.57 -4.18
CA THR A 419 32.14 5.36 -3.41
C THR A 419 30.96 5.67 -2.51
N ILE A 420 29.88 4.91 -2.65
CA ILE A 420 28.73 4.92 -1.76
C ILE A 420 29.00 3.89 -0.66
N VAL A 421 28.78 4.25 0.60
CA VAL A 421 28.90 3.35 1.74
C VAL A 421 27.60 3.42 2.53
N ALA A 422 26.98 2.27 2.76
CA ALA A 422 25.76 2.15 3.56
C ALA A 422 26.02 1.19 4.72
N GLU A 423 25.66 1.60 5.94
CA GLU A 423 25.96 0.87 7.18
C GLU A 423 24.67 0.37 7.85
N ASN A 424 24.71 -0.85 8.40
CA ASN A 424 23.64 -1.40 9.22
C ASN A 424 23.73 -0.93 10.69
N ASN A 425 22.74 -1.27 11.50
CA ASN A 425 22.69 -1.02 12.96
C ASN A 425 23.77 -1.73 13.81
N PHE A 426 24.61 -2.55 13.21
CA PHE A 426 25.73 -3.25 13.85
C PHE A 426 27.11 -2.74 13.40
N GLY A 427 27.16 -1.65 12.62
CA GLY A 427 28.41 -1.04 12.18
C GLY A 427 29.07 -1.73 11.00
N VAL A 428 28.35 -2.61 10.29
CA VAL A 428 28.86 -3.29 9.09
C VAL A 428 28.32 -2.63 7.84
N SER A 429 29.23 -2.36 6.91
CA SER A 429 28.94 -1.57 5.72
C SER A 429 29.06 -2.37 4.43
N ALA A 430 28.15 -2.11 3.49
CA ALA A 430 28.35 -2.36 2.07
C ALA A 430 28.95 -1.12 1.40
N SER A 431 29.64 -1.30 0.28
CA SER A 431 30.06 -0.19 -0.54
C SER A 431 30.01 -0.50 -2.03
N GLU A 432 29.59 0.48 -2.83
CA GLU A 432 29.66 0.43 -4.28
C GLU A 432 30.46 1.63 -4.81
N THR A 433 31.20 1.45 -5.90
CA THR A 433 32.00 2.52 -6.49
C THR A 433 31.67 2.71 -7.95
N ILE A 434 31.44 3.96 -8.34
CA ILE A 434 31.28 4.37 -9.72
C ILE A 434 32.43 5.28 -10.14
N ASN A 435 32.73 5.23 -11.43
CA ASN A 435 33.68 6.14 -12.06
C ASN A 435 32.91 7.05 -13.00
N ILE A 436 33.11 8.35 -12.83
CA ILE A 436 32.50 9.38 -13.65
C ILE A 436 33.57 10.19 -14.38
N ASN A 437 33.21 10.82 -15.48
CA ASN A 437 34.04 11.74 -16.24
C ASN A 437 33.30 13.07 -16.38
N VAL A 438 33.72 14.08 -15.61
CA VAL A 438 33.08 15.39 -15.62
C VAL A 438 33.56 16.18 -16.83
N ILE A 439 32.65 16.51 -17.73
CA ILE A 439 32.95 17.17 -19.02
C ILE A 439 32.00 18.33 -19.29
N GLU A 440 32.40 19.23 -20.17
CA GLU A 440 31.48 20.24 -20.73
C GLU A 440 30.66 19.60 -21.87
N PRO A 441 29.35 19.90 -21.96
CA PRO A 441 28.55 19.42 -23.08
C PRO A 441 28.99 20.09 -24.39
N SER A 442 28.93 19.35 -25.49
CA SER A 442 29.27 19.87 -26.83
C SER A 442 28.17 19.68 -27.87
N ASN A 443 27.20 18.79 -27.61
CA ASN A 443 26.13 18.45 -28.53
C ASN A 443 24.85 18.13 -27.74
N ASP A 444 23.70 18.34 -28.37
CA ASP A 444 22.41 17.90 -27.86
C ASP A 444 22.40 16.38 -27.64
N ILE A 445 21.63 15.92 -26.66
CA ILE A 445 21.52 14.51 -26.32
C ILE A 445 20.08 14.05 -26.53
N GLU A 446 19.91 12.93 -27.21
CA GLU A 446 18.63 12.24 -27.30
C GLU A 446 18.70 10.90 -26.56
N VAL A 447 17.67 10.61 -25.76
CA VAL A 447 17.57 9.36 -25.00
C VAL A 447 16.16 8.80 -25.11
N ILE A 448 16.04 7.49 -25.31
CA ILE A 448 14.78 6.77 -25.20
C ILE A 448 14.62 6.37 -23.75
N ALA A 449 13.65 6.97 -23.06
CA ALA A 449 13.41 6.69 -21.67
C ALA A 449 12.60 5.41 -21.45
N ALA A 450 11.62 5.17 -22.33
CA ALA A 450 10.82 3.96 -22.35
C ALA A 450 10.32 3.68 -23.76
N GLU A 451 10.20 2.40 -24.12
CA GLU A 451 9.67 1.95 -25.40
C GLU A 451 8.94 0.62 -25.18
N GLY A 452 7.88 0.37 -25.96
CA GLY A 452 7.18 -0.92 -25.88
C GLY A 452 6.19 -1.02 -24.73
N VAL A 453 5.87 0.09 -24.05
CA VAL A 453 4.93 0.08 -22.93
C VAL A 453 3.52 -0.05 -23.48
N TRP A 454 2.89 -1.22 -23.37
CA TRP A 454 1.53 -1.45 -23.84
C TRP A 454 0.54 -1.45 -22.67
N LEU A 455 -0.32 -0.44 -22.63
CA LEU A 455 -1.41 -0.36 -21.66
C LEU A 455 -2.72 -0.81 -22.32
N HIS A 456 -3.42 -1.73 -21.66
CA HIS A 456 -4.64 -2.37 -22.16
C HIS A 456 -5.48 -2.89 -20.99
N THR A 457 -6.57 -3.60 -21.28
CA THR A 457 -7.54 -4.08 -20.27
C THR A 457 -6.97 -4.83 -19.06
N ALA A 458 -5.86 -5.55 -19.21
CA ALA A 458 -5.24 -6.30 -18.09
C ALA A 458 -4.06 -5.56 -17.45
N VAL A 459 -3.58 -4.48 -18.08
CA VAL A 459 -2.39 -3.74 -17.67
C VAL A 459 -2.69 -2.26 -17.76
N ALA A 460 -3.21 -1.71 -16.65
CA ALA A 460 -3.58 -0.29 -16.58
C ALA A 460 -2.40 0.63 -16.19
N SER A 461 -1.32 0.05 -15.67
CA SER A 461 -0.12 0.80 -15.25
C SER A 461 1.15 -0.03 -15.43
N VAL A 462 2.22 0.60 -15.91
CA VAL A 462 3.56 0.02 -16.04
C VAL A 462 4.60 0.98 -15.50
N VAL A 463 5.52 0.48 -14.67
CA VAL A 463 6.69 1.23 -14.19
C VAL A 463 7.92 0.78 -14.97
N VAL A 464 8.66 1.74 -15.52
CA VAL A 464 9.90 1.52 -16.28
C VAL A 464 11.04 2.25 -15.60
N GLU A 465 12.13 1.55 -15.31
CA GLU A 465 13.38 2.17 -14.88
C GLU A 465 14.15 2.66 -16.11
N SER A 466 14.67 3.88 -16.04
CA SER A 466 15.31 4.55 -17.17
C SER A 466 16.60 5.23 -16.75
N GLU A 467 17.60 5.20 -17.65
CA GLU A 467 18.87 5.90 -17.49
C GLU A 467 18.88 7.16 -18.37
N LEU A 468 18.83 8.32 -17.73
CA LEU A 468 18.92 9.62 -18.36
C LEU A 468 20.34 10.21 -18.17
N PRO A 469 20.77 11.16 -19.02
CA PRO A 469 22.06 11.81 -18.87
C PRO A 469 22.28 12.36 -17.45
N SER A 470 23.50 12.24 -16.93
CA SER A 470 23.89 12.89 -15.68
C SER A 470 24.44 14.28 -15.98
N PHE A 471 23.87 15.32 -15.40
CA PHE A 471 24.29 16.69 -15.72
C PHE A 471 23.92 17.70 -14.62
N LEU A 472 24.51 18.89 -14.73
CA LEU A 472 24.11 20.09 -14.01
C LEU A 472 24.43 21.33 -14.84
N GLY A 473 23.46 22.22 -15.05
CA GLY A 473 23.70 23.52 -15.70
C GLY A 473 24.06 23.46 -17.18
N SER A 474 23.90 22.31 -17.83
CA SER A 474 24.42 22.02 -19.18
C SER A 474 23.37 22.08 -20.29
N PHE A 475 22.10 22.00 -19.91
CA PHE A 475 20.96 22.00 -20.83
C PHE A 475 19.98 23.08 -20.41
N ASP A 476 19.53 23.88 -21.39
CA ASP A 476 18.57 24.97 -21.17
C ASP A 476 17.17 24.64 -21.69
N GLN A 477 17.01 23.50 -22.35
CA GLN A 477 15.73 22.94 -22.72
C GLN A 477 15.74 21.41 -22.68
N ILE A 478 14.66 20.84 -22.14
CA ILE A 478 14.37 19.40 -22.16
C ILE A 478 13.00 19.20 -22.80
N THR A 479 12.98 18.65 -24.01
CA THR A 479 11.74 18.34 -24.72
C THR A 479 11.47 16.85 -24.65
N ALA A 480 10.33 16.46 -24.12
CA ALA A 480 9.85 15.08 -24.22
C ALA A 480 9.08 14.88 -25.54
N HIS A 481 9.34 13.77 -26.21
CA HIS A 481 8.57 13.28 -27.34
C HIS A 481 7.84 12.01 -26.93
N LEU A 482 6.51 12.05 -27.05
CA LEU A 482 5.63 10.93 -26.72
C LEU A 482 5.05 10.37 -28.01
N GLU A 483 5.51 9.18 -28.40
CA GLU A 483 4.97 8.43 -29.53
C GLU A 483 3.92 7.43 -29.01
N VAL A 484 2.70 7.52 -29.54
CA VAL A 484 1.56 6.66 -29.18
C VAL A 484 1.15 5.88 -30.42
N THR A 485 1.42 4.58 -30.41
CA THR A 485 1.26 3.70 -31.58
C THR A 485 0.21 2.61 -31.34
N CYS A 486 -0.30 2.03 -32.44
CA CYS A 486 -1.24 0.92 -32.33
C CYS A 486 -0.48 -0.37 -31.96
N PRO A 487 -0.89 -1.07 -30.90
CA PRO A 487 -0.37 -2.40 -30.57
C PRO A 487 -0.85 -3.44 -31.60
N PRO A 488 -0.33 -4.70 -31.54
CA PRO A 488 -0.89 -5.80 -32.31
C PRO A 488 -2.40 -5.93 -32.09
N GLY A 489 -3.16 -6.04 -33.18
CA GLY A 489 -4.64 -6.07 -33.13
C GLY A 489 -5.32 -4.71 -33.33
N GLY A 490 -4.56 -3.61 -33.40
CA GLY A 490 -5.08 -2.27 -33.69
C GLY A 490 -5.09 -1.34 -32.48
N CYS A 491 -5.36 -0.06 -32.70
CA CYS A 491 -5.44 0.94 -31.64
C CYS A 491 -6.70 0.76 -30.79
N GLY A 492 -6.64 1.18 -29.52
CA GLY A 492 -7.80 1.40 -28.67
C GLY A 492 -8.80 2.35 -29.34
N GLU A 493 -10.08 2.07 -29.15
CA GLU A 493 -11.16 2.76 -29.86
C GLU A 493 -11.54 4.08 -29.17
N TRP A 494 -11.29 4.17 -27.87
CA TRP A 494 -11.79 5.25 -27.01
C TRP A 494 -10.69 6.22 -26.56
N ASP A 495 -11.12 7.44 -26.27
CA ASP A 495 -10.38 8.47 -25.59
C ASP A 495 -10.37 8.23 -24.07
N ARG A 496 -9.20 7.89 -23.55
CA ARG A 496 -8.95 7.52 -22.15
C ARG A 496 -7.97 8.49 -21.54
N LEU A 497 -8.23 8.85 -20.29
CA LEU A 497 -7.27 9.59 -19.49
C LEU A 497 -6.05 8.71 -19.24
N ALA A 498 -4.88 9.23 -19.63
CA ALA A 498 -3.59 8.64 -19.41
C ALA A 498 -2.64 9.66 -18.77
N SER A 499 -1.64 9.17 -18.05
CA SER A 499 -0.61 10.01 -17.47
C SER A 499 0.75 9.33 -17.51
N ILE A 500 1.80 10.15 -17.51
CA ILE A 500 3.17 9.71 -17.30
C ILE A 500 3.71 10.47 -16.09
N ASP A 501 4.07 9.71 -15.07
CA ASP A 501 4.71 10.21 -13.86
C ASP A 501 6.20 9.91 -13.90
N VAL A 502 7.03 10.73 -13.26
CA VAL A 502 8.44 10.45 -12.95
C VAL A 502 8.63 10.35 -11.43
N LYS A 503 9.43 9.38 -10.98
CA LYS A 503 9.82 9.28 -9.57
C LYS A 503 11.09 10.08 -9.33
N GLY A 504 11.00 11.10 -8.48
CA GLY A 504 12.11 11.95 -8.09
C GLY A 504 13.20 11.19 -7.31
N HIS A 505 14.33 11.88 -7.14
CA HIS A 505 15.48 11.38 -6.36
C HIS A 505 15.23 11.33 -4.86
N ASP A 506 14.08 11.81 -4.41
CA ASP A 506 13.53 11.70 -3.05
C ASP A 506 12.48 10.59 -2.94
N GLY A 507 12.20 9.84 -4.02
CA GLY A 507 11.26 8.73 -4.03
C GLY A 507 9.80 9.10 -4.29
N GLN A 508 9.46 10.39 -4.44
CA GLN A 508 8.08 10.84 -4.70
C GLN A 508 7.76 10.78 -6.20
N TRP A 509 6.49 10.49 -6.53
CA TRP A 509 6.00 10.51 -7.92
C TRP A 509 5.45 11.88 -8.27
N PHE A 510 5.76 12.37 -9.47
CA PHE A 510 5.24 13.62 -10.00
C PHE A 510 4.66 13.38 -11.39
N GLU A 511 3.41 13.78 -11.61
CA GLU A 511 2.84 13.79 -12.97
C GLU A 511 3.53 14.88 -13.78
N ILE A 512 4.08 14.50 -14.94
CA ILE A 512 4.77 15.43 -15.85
C ILE A 512 4.08 15.51 -17.22
N ILE A 513 3.28 14.51 -17.57
CA ILE A 513 2.47 14.49 -18.80
C ILE A 513 1.09 13.96 -18.46
N ARG A 514 0.06 14.72 -18.84
CA ARG A 514 -1.33 14.27 -18.89
C ARG A 514 -1.73 14.16 -20.35
N TYR A 515 -2.28 13.02 -20.73
CA TYR A 515 -2.60 12.71 -22.11
C TYR A 515 -4.01 12.13 -22.21
N ILE A 516 -4.74 12.48 -23.26
CA ILE A 516 -5.99 11.78 -23.60
C ILE A 516 -5.74 10.96 -24.85
N THR A 517 -5.99 9.65 -24.79
CA THR A 517 -5.79 8.79 -25.96
C THR A 517 -6.68 9.23 -27.13
N PRO A 518 -6.25 8.99 -28.37
CA PRO A 518 -7.04 9.34 -29.54
C PRO A 518 -8.08 8.26 -29.81
N TYR A 519 -9.04 8.57 -30.67
CA TYR A 519 -9.97 7.56 -31.16
C TYR A 519 -9.35 6.74 -32.31
N GLY A 520 -8.83 5.56 -31.99
CA GLY A 520 -8.51 4.50 -32.97
C GLY A 520 -7.33 4.77 -33.91
N VAL A 521 -6.48 5.77 -33.64
CA VAL A 521 -5.36 6.16 -34.52
C VAL A 521 -4.07 6.40 -33.73
N PRO A 522 -2.87 6.18 -34.30
CA PRO A 522 -1.62 6.53 -33.64
C PRO A 522 -1.35 8.04 -33.72
N CYS A 523 -0.73 8.62 -32.69
CA CYS A 523 -0.40 10.05 -32.62
C CYS A 523 0.92 10.30 -31.90
N ASN A 524 1.58 11.42 -32.22
CA ASN A 524 2.88 11.80 -31.67
C ASN A 524 2.80 13.21 -31.11
N HIS A 525 3.43 13.42 -29.97
CA HIS A 525 3.30 14.64 -29.19
C HIS A 525 4.67 15.12 -28.73
N SER A 526 4.76 16.42 -28.42
CA SER A 526 5.96 16.99 -27.82
C SER A 526 5.58 17.97 -26.74
N ILE A 527 6.32 17.97 -25.63
CA ILE A 527 6.11 18.88 -24.50
C ILE A 527 7.45 19.30 -23.92
N ASP A 528 7.56 20.58 -23.59
CA ASP A 528 8.70 21.13 -22.87
C ASP A 528 8.57 20.82 -21.37
N LEU A 529 9.54 20.09 -20.83
CA LEU A 529 9.61 19.68 -19.42
C LEU A 529 10.82 20.29 -18.70
N THR A 530 11.35 21.41 -19.21
CA THR A 530 12.55 22.06 -18.66
C THR A 530 12.40 22.41 -17.18
N ASP A 531 11.20 22.80 -16.71
CA ASP A 531 10.97 23.10 -15.29
C ASP A 531 11.21 21.87 -14.39
N TYR A 532 11.02 20.66 -14.91
CA TYR A 532 11.23 19.39 -14.20
C TYR A 532 12.66 18.85 -14.32
N VAL A 533 13.62 19.68 -14.75
CA VAL A 533 15.03 19.30 -14.97
C VAL A 533 15.66 18.55 -13.79
N SER A 534 15.30 18.88 -12.54
CA SER A 534 15.79 18.20 -11.33
C SER A 534 15.27 16.79 -11.10
N LEU A 535 14.31 16.35 -11.92
CA LEU A 535 13.73 15.00 -11.92
C LEU A 535 14.21 14.18 -13.13
N LEU A 536 14.72 14.83 -14.18
CA LEU A 536 14.99 14.22 -15.49
C LEU A 536 16.49 14.03 -15.73
N HIS A 537 17.17 13.39 -14.77
CA HIS A 537 18.60 13.08 -14.87
C HIS A 537 18.96 11.86 -14.01
N GLY A 538 19.97 11.10 -14.45
CA GLY A 538 20.37 9.86 -13.77
C GLY A 538 19.38 8.70 -13.97
N LYS A 539 19.44 7.71 -13.07
CA LYS A 539 18.54 6.55 -13.06
C LYS A 539 17.24 6.88 -12.32
N VAL A 540 16.15 6.97 -13.05
CA VAL A 540 14.82 7.33 -12.53
C VAL A 540 13.76 6.33 -12.97
N PHE A 541 12.60 6.36 -12.32
CA PHE A 541 11.46 5.54 -12.75
C PHE A 541 10.43 6.42 -13.43
N PHE A 542 9.84 5.91 -14.50
CA PHE A 542 8.64 6.44 -15.12
C PHE A 542 7.47 5.50 -14.88
N ARG A 543 6.27 6.04 -14.61
CA ARG A 543 5.04 5.27 -14.51
C ARG A 543 4.07 5.75 -15.56
N PHE A 544 3.67 4.84 -16.44
CA PHE A 544 2.66 5.07 -17.46
C PHE A 544 1.33 4.53 -16.93
N ASN A 545 0.29 5.37 -16.87
CA ASN A 545 -1.04 4.99 -16.41
C ASN A 545 -2.06 5.23 -17.53
N CYS A 546 -2.98 4.29 -17.73
CA CYS A 546 -4.15 4.43 -18.60
C CYS A 546 -5.14 3.30 -18.28
N VAL A 547 -6.27 3.63 -17.65
CA VAL A 547 -7.35 2.65 -17.45
C VAL A 547 -8.18 2.61 -18.74
N THR A 548 -8.11 1.49 -19.46
CA THR A 548 -8.90 1.26 -20.67
C THR A 548 -9.60 -0.09 -20.66
N PHE A 549 -10.71 -0.16 -21.40
CA PHE A 549 -11.51 -1.36 -21.61
C PHE A 549 -11.40 -1.92 -23.04
N ASP A 550 -10.45 -1.40 -23.82
CA ASP A 550 -10.17 -1.82 -25.19
C ASP A 550 -8.69 -2.26 -25.36
N ASN A 551 -8.25 -2.43 -26.61
CA ASN A 551 -6.89 -2.87 -26.92
C ASN A 551 -5.80 -1.86 -26.50
N GLY A 552 -6.20 -0.62 -26.17
CA GLY A 552 -5.32 0.43 -25.70
C GLY A 552 -4.23 0.82 -26.68
N PHE A 553 -3.10 1.28 -26.15
CA PHE A 553 -2.03 1.89 -26.94
C PHE A 553 -0.65 1.46 -26.45
N GLN A 554 0.31 1.48 -27.37
CA GLN A 554 1.72 1.29 -27.07
C GLN A 554 2.43 2.65 -27.04
N TYR A 555 3.20 2.89 -25.99
CA TYR A 555 3.86 4.15 -25.72
C TYR A 555 5.38 4.03 -25.88
N LYS A 556 5.98 5.08 -26.40
CA LYS A 556 7.41 5.34 -26.37
C LYS A 556 7.63 6.79 -25.95
N LEU A 557 8.52 6.97 -24.98
CA LEU A 557 8.91 8.26 -24.44
C LEU A 557 10.40 8.48 -24.72
N SER A 558 10.73 9.54 -25.43
CA SER A 558 12.11 10.00 -25.59
C SER A 558 12.28 11.44 -25.13
N PHE A 559 13.50 11.84 -24.86
CA PHE A 559 13.86 13.18 -24.44
C PHE A 559 14.98 13.73 -25.31
N ASN A 560 14.84 14.99 -25.72
CA ASN A 560 15.90 15.79 -26.32
C ASN A 560 16.39 16.84 -25.32
N TYR A 561 17.66 16.77 -24.97
CA TYR A 561 18.36 17.72 -24.10
C TYR A 561 19.17 18.67 -24.98
N ARG A 562 18.72 19.92 -25.06
CA ARG A 562 19.40 20.96 -25.84
C ARG A 562 20.50 21.61 -25.03
N VAL A 563 21.72 21.63 -25.55
CA VAL A 563 22.85 22.27 -24.89
C VAL A 563 22.63 23.78 -24.82
N GLY A 564 22.80 24.33 -23.62
CA GLY A 564 22.65 25.76 -23.39
C GLY A 564 22.85 26.12 -21.92
N THR A 565 22.71 27.41 -21.62
CA THR A 565 22.84 27.91 -20.24
C THR A 565 21.44 28.09 -19.63
N PRO A 566 21.03 27.26 -18.65
CA PRO A 566 19.73 27.41 -18.02
C PRO A 566 19.65 28.70 -17.20
N SER A 567 18.43 29.23 -17.03
CA SER A 567 18.18 30.44 -16.23
C SER A 567 18.47 30.22 -14.73
N PHE A 568 18.29 28.97 -14.27
CA PHE A 568 18.52 28.55 -12.90
C PHE A 568 19.33 27.26 -12.88
N LEU A 569 20.36 27.22 -12.05
CA LEU A 569 21.25 26.06 -11.92
C LEU A 569 20.57 24.91 -11.16
N TYR A 570 19.67 25.22 -10.24
CA TYR A 570 19.00 24.25 -9.37
C TYR A 570 17.49 24.45 -9.35
N SER A 571 16.76 23.35 -9.27
CA SER A 571 15.34 23.32 -8.96
C SER A 571 14.97 22.19 -8.00
N THR A 572 13.83 22.35 -7.31
CA THR A 572 13.10 21.31 -6.59
C THR A 572 11.65 21.33 -7.03
N VAL A 573 10.97 20.19 -6.95
CA VAL A 573 9.56 20.03 -7.33
C VAL A 573 8.79 19.52 -6.12
N HIS A 574 7.61 20.09 -5.88
CA HIS A 574 6.71 19.71 -4.80
C HIS A 574 5.32 19.45 -5.38
N GLU A 575 4.70 18.32 -5.01
CA GLU A 575 3.31 18.04 -5.38
C GLU A 575 2.40 18.88 -4.49
N VAL A 576 1.50 19.64 -5.12
CA VAL A 576 0.54 20.53 -4.44
C VAL A 576 -0.80 19.81 -4.32
N TRP A 577 -1.34 19.34 -5.46
CA TRP A 577 -2.59 18.60 -5.53
C TRP A 577 -2.48 17.50 -6.57
N LYS A 578 -3.01 16.30 -6.29
CA LYS A 578 -3.21 15.24 -7.29
C LYS A 578 -4.37 14.34 -6.90
N ALA A 579 -5.56 14.62 -7.44
CA ALA A 579 -6.75 13.80 -7.21
C ALA A 579 -7.84 14.09 -8.24
N ASN A 580 -8.89 13.26 -8.19
CA ASN A 580 -10.16 13.51 -8.85
C ASN A 580 -11.12 14.20 -7.88
N TYR A 581 -11.64 15.36 -8.27
CA TYR A 581 -12.52 16.18 -7.43
C TYR A 581 -13.92 16.32 -8.05
N PRO A 582 -15.01 16.19 -7.27
CA PRO A 582 -16.35 16.50 -7.74
C PRO A 582 -16.46 17.95 -8.23
N PHE A 583 -17.18 18.18 -9.33
CA PHE A 583 -17.40 19.53 -9.86
C PHE A 583 -18.88 19.90 -9.73
N GLY A 584 -19.17 20.96 -8.97
CA GLY A 584 -20.54 21.45 -8.76
C GLY A 584 -21.36 20.67 -7.73
N ASP A 585 -20.76 19.80 -6.91
CA ASP A 585 -21.48 19.15 -5.81
C ASP A 585 -21.97 20.18 -4.79
N TYR A 586 -23.28 20.26 -4.61
CA TYR A 586 -23.94 21.18 -3.67
C TYR A 586 -23.42 21.04 -2.24
N ALA A 587 -23.01 19.84 -1.82
CA ALA A 587 -22.47 19.61 -0.48
C ALA A 587 -21.10 20.28 -0.26
N ASN A 588 -20.28 20.38 -1.31
CA ASN A 588 -18.99 21.05 -1.28
C ASN A 588 -18.57 21.50 -2.68
N LEU A 589 -18.81 22.78 -2.99
CA LEU A 589 -18.43 23.36 -4.29
C LEU A 589 -16.91 23.59 -4.44
N GLN A 590 -16.15 23.55 -3.33
CA GLN A 590 -14.71 23.81 -3.29
C GLN A 590 -13.99 22.63 -2.63
N PRO A 591 -13.92 21.46 -3.30
CA PRO A 591 -13.45 20.22 -2.71
C PRO A 591 -11.92 20.11 -2.62
N VAL A 592 -11.18 20.99 -3.30
CA VAL A 592 -9.70 20.94 -3.31
C VAL A 592 -9.18 21.48 -1.98
N GLU A 593 -8.33 20.69 -1.32
CA GLU A 593 -7.74 21.04 -0.04
C GLU A 593 -6.82 22.27 -0.12
N GLU A 594 -6.73 23.01 0.99
CA GLU A 594 -5.73 24.06 1.12
C GLU A 594 -4.32 23.45 1.22
N TRP A 595 -3.36 24.08 0.54
CA TRP A 595 -1.96 23.65 0.58
C TRP A 595 -1.07 24.75 1.14
N ASN A 596 -0.26 24.43 2.15
CA ASN A 596 0.61 25.39 2.83
C ASN A 596 2.08 25.04 2.59
N PHE A 597 2.90 26.06 2.33
CA PHE A 597 4.33 25.87 2.05
C PHE A 597 5.18 27.05 2.50
N THR A 598 6.39 26.77 2.96
CA THR A 598 7.40 27.78 3.27
C THR A 598 8.52 27.66 2.26
N PHE A 599 8.74 28.73 1.50
CA PHE A 599 9.83 28.77 0.54
C PHE A 599 11.19 28.68 1.24
N PRO A 600 12.13 27.90 0.70
CA PRO A 600 13.51 27.92 1.14
C PRO A 600 14.11 29.32 1.05
N SER A 601 14.91 29.72 2.05
CA SER A 601 15.51 31.06 2.09
C SER A 601 16.44 31.38 0.92
N ASN A 602 16.92 30.35 0.21
CA ASN A 602 17.75 30.48 -0.99
C ASN A 602 16.94 30.41 -2.30
N ALA A 603 15.61 30.33 -2.26
CA ALA A 603 14.78 30.40 -3.45
C ALA A 603 14.91 31.78 -4.12
N THR A 604 15.02 31.81 -5.45
CA THR A 604 15.11 33.05 -6.23
C THR A 604 13.96 33.22 -7.22
N ALA A 605 13.30 32.12 -7.57
CA ALA A 605 12.09 32.11 -8.39
C ALA A 605 11.26 30.87 -8.06
N ALA A 606 9.98 30.89 -8.40
CA ALA A 606 9.11 29.73 -8.29
C ALA A 606 8.01 29.78 -9.34
N THR A 607 7.54 28.63 -9.80
CA THR A 607 6.39 28.52 -10.70
C THR A 607 5.45 27.41 -10.27
N LEU A 608 4.16 27.64 -10.41
CA LEU A 608 3.13 26.63 -10.28
C LEU A 608 2.82 26.05 -11.66
N LYS A 609 2.75 24.72 -11.78
CA LYS A 609 2.37 23.97 -12.99
C LYS A 609 1.07 23.24 -12.68
N LEU A 610 -0.03 23.61 -13.32
CA LEU A 610 -1.37 23.07 -13.07
C LEU A 610 -1.95 22.47 -14.33
N VAL A 611 -2.48 21.25 -14.25
CA VAL A 611 -3.30 20.63 -15.29
C VAL A 611 -4.60 20.15 -14.67
N SER A 612 -5.70 20.37 -15.38
CA SER A 612 -7.03 19.92 -14.97
C SER A 612 -7.84 19.47 -16.18
N THR A 613 -8.51 18.32 -16.09
CA THR A 613 -9.36 17.79 -17.17
C THR A 613 -10.75 17.47 -16.65
N GLY A 614 -11.78 18.05 -17.28
CA GLY A 614 -13.18 17.82 -16.89
C GLY A 614 -13.74 16.55 -17.50
N HIS A 615 -14.43 15.74 -16.69
CA HIS A 615 -15.06 14.48 -17.07
C HIS A 615 -16.50 14.39 -16.54
N GLY A 616 -17.25 13.44 -17.07
CA GLY A 616 -18.70 13.40 -16.92
C GLY A 616 -19.40 14.26 -17.98
N TRP A 617 -20.57 13.82 -18.41
CA TRP A 617 -21.40 14.48 -19.41
C TRP A 617 -22.77 13.79 -19.47
N GLY A 618 -23.71 14.37 -20.22
CA GLY A 618 -25.01 13.79 -20.51
C GLY A 618 -26.16 14.55 -19.87
N THR A 619 -27.37 14.04 -20.08
CA THR A 619 -28.61 14.66 -19.60
C THR A 619 -28.79 14.60 -18.08
N ASN A 620 -28.03 13.74 -17.39
CA ASN A 620 -27.98 13.67 -15.94
C ASN A 620 -26.93 14.62 -15.33
N ASN A 621 -26.26 15.46 -16.13
CA ASN A 621 -25.28 16.42 -15.65
C ASN A 621 -25.66 17.83 -16.10
N THR A 622 -25.78 18.77 -15.15
CA THR A 622 -26.22 20.14 -15.44
C THR A 622 -25.30 20.81 -16.45
N GLY A 623 -25.86 21.34 -17.54
CA GLY A 623 -25.08 22.01 -18.57
C GLY A 623 -24.08 21.11 -19.32
N ASN A 624 -24.25 19.79 -19.28
CA ASN A 624 -23.36 18.80 -19.91
C ASN A 624 -21.94 18.80 -19.32
N ALA A 625 -21.83 19.14 -18.04
CA ALA A 625 -20.59 19.15 -17.29
C ALA A 625 -20.09 17.74 -16.93
N ALA A 626 -18.80 17.57 -16.64
CA ALA A 626 -17.75 18.59 -16.72
C ALA A 626 -17.04 18.61 -18.08
N GLU A 627 -17.11 17.54 -18.88
CA GLU A 627 -16.34 17.39 -20.13
C GLU A 627 -16.59 18.53 -21.13
N PHE A 628 -17.86 18.93 -21.31
CA PHE A 628 -18.24 19.95 -22.30
C PHE A 628 -18.61 21.29 -21.67
N TYR A 629 -18.30 21.48 -20.38
CA TYR A 629 -18.64 22.70 -19.67
C TYR A 629 -17.48 23.69 -19.65
N ASN A 630 -17.72 24.86 -20.23
CA ASN A 630 -16.71 25.91 -20.33
C ASN A 630 -16.68 26.73 -19.02
N ALA A 631 -15.68 26.44 -18.17
CA ALA A 631 -15.51 27.09 -16.88
C ALA A 631 -14.16 27.82 -16.76
N THR A 632 -14.17 28.85 -15.91
CA THR A 632 -12.95 29.56 -15.49
C THR A 632 -12.78 29.39 -13.98
N HIS A 633 -11.71 28.72 -13.60
CA HIS A 633 -11.33 28.47 -12.20
C HIS A 633 -10.29 29.50 -11.75
N HIS A 634 -10.02 29.54 -10.46
CA HIS A 634 -9.08 30.50 -9.88
C HIS A 634 -8.12 29.84 -8.91
N ILE A 635 -6.91 30.39 -8.81
CA ILE A 635 -5.98 30.03 -7.74
C ILE A 635 -5.88 31.23 -6.81
N TRP A 636 -6.23 31.01 -5.55
CA TRP A 636 -6.06 31.99 -4.51
C TRP A 636 -4.73 31.75 -3.81
N VAL A 637 -4.03 32.84 -3.50
CA VAL A 637 -2.76 32.84 -2.79
C VAL A 637 -2.94 33.71 -1.55
N ASN A 638 -2.76 33.11 -0.37
CA ASN A 638 -2.98 33.77 0.92
C ASN A 638 -4.38 34.43 1.03
N GLY A 639 -5.41 33.72 0.55
CA GLY A 639 -6.80 34.17 0.56
C GLY A 639 -7.16 35.22 -0.51
N ALA A 640 -6.23 35.62 -1.38
CA ALA A 640 -6.50 36.55 -2.48
C ALA A 640 -6.55 35.82 -3.83
N GLN A 641 -7.63 36.02 -4.59
CA GLN A 641 -7.74 35.53 -5.98
C GLN A 641 -6.61 36.12 -6.84
N THR A 642 -5.61 35.30 -7.16
CA THR A 642 -4.36 35.77 -7.76
C THR A 642 -4.22 35.33 -9.21
N PHE A 643 -4.49 34.06 -9.50
CA PHE A 643 -4.40 33.51 -10.85
C PHE A 643 -5.76 33.02 -11.33
N THR A 644 -5.88 32.97 -12.66
CA THR A 644 -7.09 32.52 -13.36
C THR A 644 -6.71 31.40 -14.29
N GLN A 645 -7.56 30.38 -14.37
CA GLN A 645 -7.42 29.27 -15.28
C GLN A 645 -8.69 29.15 -16.12
N HIS A 646 -8.60 29.50 -17.40
CA HIS A 646 -9.68 29.21 -18.33
C HIS A 646 -9.54 27.76 -18.81
N ASN A 647 -10.26 26.84 -18.16
CA ASN A 647 -10.10 25.40 -18.36
C ASN A 647 -10.90 24.93 -19.58
N TRP A 648 -10.47 25.32 -20.78
CA TRP A 648 -11.15 25.04 -22.04
C TRP A 648 -10.15 24.89 -23.18
N ASN A 649 -10.33 23.89 -24.03
CA ASN A 649 -9.44 23.64 -25.16
C ASN A 649 -10.19 23.55 -26.49
N VAL A 650 -9.59 24.12 -27.54
CA VAL A 650 -10.14 24.07 -28.89
C VAL A 650 -9.58 22.85 -29.62
N CYS A 651 -10.45 21.92 -30.02
CA CYS A 651 -10.03 20.60 -30.52
C CYS A 651 -10.08 20.45 -32.03
N ASN A 652 -10.55 21.46 -32.77
CA ASN A 652 -10.55 21.47 -34.22
C ASN A 652 -9.98 22.79 -34.77
N PRO A 653 -8.76 22.78 -35.35
CA PRO A 653 -7.87 21.63 -35.48
C PRO A 653 -7.38 21.09 -34.12
N ASN A 654 -7.06 19.81 -34.05
CA ASN A 654 -6.49 19.19 -32.85
C ASN A 654 -5.16 19.89 -32.48
N PRO A 655 -4.94 20.24 -31.20
CA PRO A 655 -3.77 21.02 -30.77
C PRO A 655 -2.43 20.39 -31.16
N ASP A 656 -2.33 19.06 -31.10
CA ASP A 656 -1.10 18.32 -31.40
C ASP A 656 -1.10 17.78 -32.83
N GLY A 657 -2.06 18.19 -33.66
CA GLY A 657 -2.18 17.75 -35.06
C GLY A 657 -2.62 16.30 -35.22
N CYS A 658 -3.08 15.64 -34.14
CA CYS A 658 -3.63 14.29 -34.15
C CYS A 658 -5.02 14.29 -34.82
N GLN A 659 -5.04 14.34 -36.15
CA GLN A 659 -6.27 14.35 -36.95
C GLN A 659 -6.01 13.88 -38.38
N PRO A 660 -7.00 13.28 -39.06
CA PRO A 660 -8.34 12.94 -38.55
C PRO A 660 -8.31 11.75 -37.58
N GLN A 661 -9.19 11.77 -36.57
CA GLN A 661 -9.44 10.62 -35.69
C GLN A 661 -10.83 10.04 -35.95
N SER A 662 -11.11 8.87 -35.39
CA SER A 662 -12.48 8.36 -35.27
C SER A 662 -13.26 9.14 -34.19
N GLY A 663 -14.53 8.81 -33.95
CA GLY A 663 -15.29 9.37 -32.84
C GLY A 663 -15.54 10.89 -32.92
N THR A 664 -15.63 11.53 -31.75
CA THR A 664 -16.14 12.90 -31.59
C THR A 664 -15.03 13.92 -31.32
N TRP A 665 -13.80 13.65 -31.77
CA TRP A 665 -12.58 14.42 -31.45
C TRP A 665 -12.65 15.95 -31.70
N TYR A 666 -13.53 16.40 -32.61
CA TYR A 666 -13.64 17.80 -33.04
C TYR A 666 -14.42 18.72 -32.07
N HIS A 667 -15.10 18.18 -31.05
CA HIS A 667 -15.74 19.02 -30.02
C HIS A 667 -14.70 19.60 -29.05
N ASN A 668 -14.95 20.81 -28.57
CA ASN A 668 -14.10 21.44 -27.55
C ASN A 668 -14.43 20.88 -26.17
N ARG A 669 -13.43 20.66 -25.32
CA ARG A 669 -13.59 20.10 -23.97
C ARG A 669 -12.93 20.95 -22.89
N ALA A 670 -13.31 20.68 -21.64
CA ALA A 670 -12.80 21.32 -20.45
C ALA A 670 -11.35 20.89 -20.13
N GLY A 671 -10.37 21.58 -20.72
CA GLY A 671 -8.96 21.40 -20.40
C GLY A 671 -8.26 20.25 -21.12
N TRP A 672 -8.84 19.68 -22.19
CA TRP A 672 -8.21 18.63 -22.98
C TRP A 672 -8.81 18.49 -24.37
N CYS A 673 -8.16 17.70 -25.24
CA CYS A 673 -8.73 17.18 -26.48
C CYS A 673 -8.31 15.71 -26.66
N PRO A 674 -9.18 14.84 -27.22
CA PRO A 674 -8.79 13.48 -27.60
C PRO A 674 -7.52 13.48 -28.46
N GLY A 675 -6.57 12.61 -28.15
CA GLY A 675 -5.31 12.53 -28.91
C GLY A 675 -4.41 13.74 -28.76
N SER A 676 -4.36 14.37 -27.58
CA SER A 676 -3.42 15.47 -27.30
C SER A 676 -2.94 15.44 -25.85
N ILE A 677 -1.77 16.00 -25.60
CA ILE A 677 -1.31 16.31 -24.25
C ILE A 677 -2.18 17.46 -23.70
N ALA A 678 -2.72 17.28 -22.50
CA ALA A 678 -3.53 18.31 -21.87
C ALA A 678 -2.67 19.54 -21.52
N PRO A 679 -3.17 20.77 -21.69
CA PRO A 679 -2.42 22.00 -21.42
C PRO A 679 -2.03 22.13 -19.94
N TRP A 680 -0.73 22.30 -19.71
CA TRP A 680 -0.18 22.65 -18.40
C TRP A 680 -0.12 24.17 -18.25
N PHE A 681 -1.00 24.72 -17.42
CA PHE A 681 -1.02 26.13 -17.06
C PHE A 681 0.14 26.45 -16.13
N THR A 682 0.85 27.53 -16.42
CA THR A 682 2.06 27.94 -15.68
C THR A 682 1.82 29.31 -15.04
N TYR A 683 2.05 29.42 -13.73
CA TYR A 683 1.83 30.65 -12.96
C TYR A 683 3.09 31.04 -12.18
N ASP A 684 3.51 32.30 -12.33
CA ASP A 684 4.70 32.82 -11.65
C ASP A 684 4.44 33.05 -10.15
N MET A 685 5.09 32.24 -9.32
CA MET A 685 5.01 32.29 -7.86
C MET A 685 6.14 33.14 -7.24
N THR A 686 7.06 33.65 -8.05
CA THR A 686 8.22 34.45 -7.62
C THR A 686 7.86 35.62 -6.70
N PRO A 687 6.76 36.37 -6.91
CA PRO A 687 6.38 37.46 -6.00
C PRO A 687 6.12 37.01 -4.54
N PHE A 688 5.84 35.73 -4.31
CA PHE A 688 5.44 35.20 -3.00
C PHE A 688 6.58 34.51 -2.23
N ILE A 689 7.76 34.32 -2.85
CA ILE A 689 8.87 33.56 -2.24
C ILE A 689 9.48 34.22 -1.00
N SER A 690 9.24 35.52 -0.81
CA SER A 690 9.73 36.28 0.33
C SER A 690 8.78 36.28 1.53
N THR A 691 7.59 35.67 1.39
CA THR A 691 6.63 35.52 2.48
C THR A 691 7.04 34.39 3.43
N GLU A 692 6.68 34.48 4.72
CA GLU A 692 7.00 33.43 5.70
C GLU A 692 6.37 32.08 5.34
N SER A 693 5.17 32.12 4.79
CA SER A 693 4.46 30.96 4.26
C SER A 693 3.48 31.40 3.17
N VAL A 694 3.22 30.49 2.23
CA VAL A 694 2.17 30.62 1.24
C VAL A 694 1.07 29.59 1.51
N ASN A 695 -0.18 30.03 1.43
CA ASN A 695 -1.38 29.20 1.40
C ASN A 695 -1.97 29.25 -0.01
N LEU A 696 -2.18 28.10 -0.63
CA LEU A 696 -2.75 27.94 -1.96
C LEU A 696 -4.13 27.29 -1.85
N GLN A 697 -5.06 27.79 -2.65
CA GLN A 697 -6.42 27.25 -2.81
C GLN A 697 -6.76 27.23 -4.29
N TYR A 698 -7.24 26.10 -4.81
CA TYR A 698 -7.76 26.01 -6.16
C TYR A 698 -9.28 26.05 -6.14
N VAL A 699 -9.82 27.21 -6.52
CA VAL A 699 -11.23 27.53 -6.42
C VAL A 699 -11.92 27.23 -7.75
N PHE A 700 -12.75 26.19 -7.75
CA PHE A 700 -13.59 25.83 -8.88
C PHE A 700 -14.61 26.93 -9.17
N PHE A 701 -15.17 26.92 -10.39
CA PHE A 701 -16.02 27.99 -10.87
C PHE A 701 -17.29 28.10 -10.01
N GLU A 702 -17.33 29.12 -9.16
CA GLU A 702 -18.29 29.24 -8.03
C GLU A 702 -19.75 29.35 -8.46
N GLN A 703 -20.02 29.70 -9.72
CA GLN A 703 -21.39 29.84 -10.23
C GLN A 703 -21.96 28.52 -10.78
N TYR A 704 -21.14 27.48 -10.90
CA TYR A 704 -21.61 26.17 -11.34
C TYR A 704 -22.03 25.32 -10.15
N VAL A 705 -23.24 24.78 -10.22
CA VAL A 705 -23.82 23.80 -9.30
C VAL A 705 -24.49 22.75 -10.15
N ASP A 706 -24.26 21.48 -9.84
CA ASP A 706 -24.97 20.40 -10.50
C ASP A 706 -26.32 20.16 -9.83
N LEU A 707 -27.38 20.58 -10.52
CA LEU A 707 -28.77 20.41 -10.11
C LEU A 707 -29.24 18.95 -10.21
N CYS A 708 -28.50 18.12 -10.95
CA CYS A 708 -28.81 16.73 -11.24
C CYS A 708 -28.11 15.75 -10.27
N HIS A 709 -27.59 16.26 -9.16
CA HIS A 709 -26.81 15.51 -8.18
C HIS A 709 -27.67 15.11 -6.96
N PRO A 710 -27.48 13.93 -6.35
CA PRO A 710 -28.32 13.48 -5.23
C PRO A 710 -28.16 14.34 -3.97
N ASN A 711 -27.02 15.02 -3.80
CA ASN A 711 -26.82 15.98 -2.71
C ASN A 711 -27.57 17.31 -2.91
N HIS A 712 -28.13 17.59 -4.10
CA HIS A 712 -28.84 18.82 -4.37
C HIS A 712 -30.29 18.72 -3.83
N PRO A 713 -30.75 19.64 -2.97
CA PRO A 713 -32.05 19.52 -2.28
C PRO A 713 -33.26 19.52 -3.23
N ASP A 714 -33.10 20.11 -4.41
CA ASP A 714 -34.15 20.17 -5.45
C ASP A 714 -33.95 19.14 -6.58
N CYS A 715 -33.05 18.16 -6.43
CA CYS A 715 -32.94 17.10 -7.43
C CYS A 715 -34.14 16.14 -7.31
N VAL A 716 -34.94 16.05 -8.37
CA VAL A 716 -36.07 15.13 -8.46
C VAL A 716 -36.00 14.37 -9.80
N SER A 717 -35.80 13.06 -9.75
CA SER A 717 -35.74 12.20 -10.93
C SER A 717 -37.02 12.30 -11.77
N GLY A 718 -36.86 12.42 -13.08
CA GLY A 718 -37.92 12.70 -14.04
C GLY A 718 -38.42 14.15 -14.09
N VAL A 719 -37.91 15.04 -13.24
CA VAL A 719 -38.28 16.47 -13.21
C VAL A 719 -37.08 17.37 -13.45
N THR A 720 -36.07 17.30 -12.57
CA THR A 720 -34.83 18.09 -12.69
C THR A 720 -33.90 17.46 -13.73
N CYS A 721 -33.75 16.14 -13.69
CA CYS A 721 -33.02 15.32 -14.64
C CYS A 721 -33.68 13.95 -14.79
N PRO A 722 -33.31 13.14 -15.80
CA PRO A 722 -33.80 11.77 -15.94
C PRO A 722 -33.58 10.91 -14.68
N ASP A 723 -32.38 10.95 -14.09
CA ASP A 723 -32.05 10.21 -12.88
C ASP A 723 -31.06 10.99 -12.00
N CYS A 724 -31.49 11.35 -10.79
CA CYS A 724 -30.66 12.01 -9.77
C CYS A 724 -29.63 11.07 -9.13
N ASP A 725 -29.77 9.75 -9.29
CA ASP A 725 -28.93 8.74 -8.62
C ASP A 725 -27.97 8.02 -9.59
N ASP A 726 -27.81 8.52 -10.83
CA ASP A 726 -27.02 7.89 -11.92
C ASP A 726 -25.54 7.68 -11.58
N GLY A 727 -25.02 8.37 -10.55
CA GLY A 727 -23.65 8.21 -10.02
C GLY A 727 -22.53 8.70 -10.95
N TYR A 728 -22.84 8.99 -12.22
CA TYR A 728 -21.89 9.49 -13.23
C TYR A 728 -21.76 11.02 -13.22
N ASN A 729 -21.33 11.55 -12.08
CA ASN A 729 -21.37 12.98 -11.81
C ASN A 729 -20.17 13.75 -12.42
N PRO A 730 -20.33 15.06 -12.68
CA PRO A 730 -19.26 15.92 -13.16
C PRO A 730 -18.07 15.93 -12.21
N ASN A 731 -16.85 15.82 -12.77
CA ASN A 731 -15.64 15.84 -11.98
C ASN A 731 -14.45 16.44 -12.73
N LEU A 732 -13.45 16.89 -11.98
CA LEU A 732 -12.20 17.45 -12.48
C LEU A 732 -11.04 16.60 -11.96
N GLU A 733 -10.32 15.98 -12.89
CA GLU A 733 -9.03 15.35 -12.61
C GLU A 733 -7.98 16.44 -12.54
N VAL A 734 -7.28 16.60 -11.42
CA VAL A 734 -6.37 17.72 -11.16
C VAL A 734 -4.99 17.19 -10.78
N ALA A 735 -3.94 17.78 -11.36
CA ALA A 735 -2.58 17.64 -10.87
C ALA A 735 -1.88 19.01 -10.86
N CYS A 736 -1.13 19.29 -9.80
CA CYS A 736 -0.45 20.54 -9.62
C CYS A 736 0.90 20.36 -8.93
N ASN A 737 1.94 20.95 -9.51
CA ASN A 737 3.29 20.93 -8.98
C ASN A 737 3.82 22.36 -8.76
N LEU A 738 4.49 22.62 -7.65
CA LEU A 738 5.28 23.83 -7.41
C LEU A 738 6.75 23.52 -7.69
N VAL A 739 7.35 24.27 -8.63
CA VAL A 739 8.78 24.20 -8.92
C VAL A 739 9.46 25.42 -8.32
N VAL A 740 10.51 25.21 -7.52
CA VAL A 740 11.26 26.28 -6.86
C VAL A 740 12.69 26.28 -7.41
N PHE A 741 13.20 27.46 -7.76
CA PHE A 741 14.47 27.63 -8.45
C PHE A 741 15.49 28.43 -7.63
N SER A 742 16.78 28.16 -7.85
CA SER A 742 17.89 28.99 -7.38
C SER A 742 19.14 28.85 -8.25
N ASN A 743 19.98 29.87 -8.18
CA ASN A 743 21.38 29.84 -8.65
C ASN A 743 22.39 29.73 -7.50
N ALA A 744 21.93 29.81 -6.24
CA ALA A 744 22.77 29.56 -5.06
C ALA A 744 22.94 28.05 -4.83
N PHE A 745 23.67 27.65 -3.77
CA PHE A 745 23.73 26.25 -3.31
C PHE A 745 22.33 25.60 -3.34
N PRO A 746 22.19 24.29 -3.68
CA PRO A 746 20.92 23.66 -4.03
C PRO A 746 19.70 24.09 -3.22
N VAL A 747 18.60 24.38 -3.94
CA VAL A 747 17.33 24.85 -3.36
C VAL A 747 16.85 23.94 -2.24
N GLY A 748 16.38 24.51 -1.13
CA GLY A 748 15.82 23.71 -0.03
C GLY A 748 16.87 23.05 0.87
N THR A 749 18.14 23.06 0.46
CA THR A 749 19.24 22.60 1.32
C THR A 749 19.85 23.79 2.05
N GLN A 750 20.00 23.67 3.37
CA GLN A 750 20.87 24.60 4.09
C GLN A 750 22.30 24.26 3.70
N SER A 751 23.12 25.27 3.36
CA SER A 751 24.57 25.04 3.30
C SER A 751 24.99 24.38 4.62
N PRO A 752 25.84 23.34 4.61
CA PRO A 752 26.26 22.69 5.83
C PRO A 752 26.87 23.75 6.75
N LYS A 753 26.14 24.16 7.79
CA LYS A 753 26.69 24.99 8.84
C LYS A 753 27.66 24.09 9.59
N GLN A 754 28.95 24.46 9.61
CA GLN A 754 29.90 23.77 10.48
C GLN A 754 29.43 23.90 11.92
N ALA A 755 28.90 22.81 12.48
CA ALA A 755 28.82 22.66 13.93
C ALA A 755 30.26 22.71 14.45
N SER A 756 30.57 23.71 15.26
CA SER A 756 31.95 23.97 15.69
C SER A 756 32.38 23.00 16.80
N GLN A 757 31.45 22.51 17.62
CA GLN A 757 31.68 21.53 18.69
C GLN A 757 30.41 20.71 19.01
N LEU A 758 30.59 19.40 19.21
CA LEU A 758 29.60 18.49 19.78
C LEU A 758 30.01 18.16 21.23
N ARG A 759 29.08 18.28 22.19
CA ARG A 759 29.30 17.86 23.58
C ARG A 759 28.21 16.89 24.01
N ILE A 760 28.66 15.74 24.53
CA ILE A 760 27.83 14.69 25.12
C ILE A 760 28.12 14.62 26.61
N LYS A 761 27.10 14.79 27.47
CA LYS A 761 27.25 14.66 28.94
C LYS A 761 26.01 14.09 29.64
N PRO A 762 26.19 13.34 30.75
CA PRO A 762 27.40 12.61 31.12
C PRO A 762 27.54 11.32 30.28
N ASN A 763 28.73 10.72 30.30
CA ASN A 763 29.04 9.42 29.67
C ASN A 763 27.93 8.40 29.99
N PRO A 764 27.27 7.76 28.98
CA PRO A 764 25.99 7.10 29.17
C PRO A 764 26.15 5.76 29.90
N SER A 765 26.29 5.83 31.22
CA SER A 765 26.19 4.68 32.13
C SER A 765 24.77 4.43 32.63
N THR A 766 23.83 5.34 32.32
CA THR A 766 22.45 5.35 32.85
C THR A 766 21.37 5.50 31.78
N GLY A 767 21.71 5.36 30.49
CA GLY A 767 20.75 5.43 29.38
C GLY A 767 20.14 6.82 29.14
N ILE A 768 20.61 7.88 29.80
CA ILE A 768 20.19 9.27 29.54
C ILE A 768 21.44 10.11 29.31
N PHE A 769 21.53 10.76 28.14
CA PHE A 769 22.58 11.73 27.86
C PHE A 769 22.00 13.00 27.26
N GLU A 770 22.71 14.11 27.49
CA GLU A 770 22.40 15.40 26.90
C GLU A 770 23.32 15.61 25.70
N LEU A 771 22.70 15.78 24.54
CA LEU A 771 23.39 16.16 23.31
C LEU A 771 23.32 17.68 23.20
N SER A 772 24.47 18.32 23.10
CA SER A 772 24.55 19.77 22.92
C SER A 772 25.43 20.12 21.72
N VAL A 773 24.91 20.99 20.86
CA VAL A 773 25.55 21.44 19.63
C VAL A 773 25.80 22.94 19.75
N SER A 774 27.00 23.40 19.40
CA SER A 774 27.33 24.82 19.35
C SER A 774 27.17 25.40 17.94
N GLU A 775 26.37 26.45 17.84
CA GLU A 775 26.26 27.30 16.66
C GLU A 775 26.70 28.71 17.06
N GLN A 776 27.83 29.21 16.52
CA GLN A 776 28.36 30.55 16.83
C GLN A 776 28.44 30.85 18.35
N ASP A 777 29.05 29.94 19.13
CA ASP A 777 29.18 30.01 20.60
C ASP A 777 27.86 30.00 21.41
N GLN A 778 26.71 29.75 20.77
CA GLN A 778 25.42 29.49 21.43
C GLN A 778 25.15 27.98 21.48
N TRP A 779 24.76 27.46 22.64
CA TRP A 779 24.50 26.03 22.85
C TRP A 779 22.99 25.74 22.79
N LYS A 780 22.61 24.78 21.94
CA LYS A 780 21.27 24.15 21.97
C LYS A 780 21.42 22.73 22.49
N ALA A 781 20.59 22.35 23.45
CA ALA A 781 20.64 21.05 24.11
C ALA A 781 19.33 20.29 23.93
N CYS A 782 19.44 18.99 23.70
CA CYS A 782 18.31 18.06 23.72
C CYS A 782 18.65 16.88 24.66
N ARG A 783 17.67 16.46 25.46
CA ARG A 783 17.80 15.25 26.29
C ARG A 783 17.37 14.04 25.49
N VAL A 784 18.29 13.11 25.33
CA VAL A 784 18.07 11.84 24.63
C VAL A 784 18.05 10.73 25.68
N ARG A 785 16.99 9.91 25.66
CA ARG A 785 16.86 8.72 26.50
C ARG A 785 17.02 7.50 25.60
N LEU A 786 18.08 6.72 25.82
CA LEU A 786 18.20 5.38 25.28
C LEU A 786 17.19 4.49 26.01
N LEU A 787 16.21 4.00 25.27
CA LEU A 787 15.34 2.93 25.75
C LEU A 787 16.14 1.64 25.61
N SER A 788 16.48 0.99 26.72
CA SER A 788 17.06 -0.36 26.68
C SER A 788 16.00 -1.30 26.12
N MET A 789 16.28 -1.96 25.01
CA MET A 789 15.57 -3.18 24.65
C MET A 789 16.06 -4.26 25.62
N THR A 790 15.20 -4.67 26.54
CA THR A 790 15.34 -5.93 27.29
C THR A 790 14.48 -6.98 26.64
#